data_AF-A0A358M2V0-F1
#
_entry.id   AF-A0A358M2V0-F1
#
_cell.length_a   1.000
_cell.length_b   1.000
_cell.length_c   1.000
_cell.angle_alpha   90.00
_cell.angle_beta   90.00
_cell.angle_gamma   90.00
#
_symmetry.space_group_name_H-M   'P 1'
#
loop_
_entity.id
_entity.type
_entity.pdbx_description
1 polymer ?
#
loop_
_entity_poly.entity_id
_entity_poly.type
_entity_poly.pdbx_seq_one_letter_code
_entity_poly.pdbx_strand_id
1 'polypeptide(L)'
;MYMKSSDLRNVVLLGHGGVGKTSAAEAMLYNAGATDRLGRINEGNTVLDYDQEEIRRQASVSLAIAPFDWKNSTVNIIDTPGYFDFAGEMLEGVSVADSAVIVAAGAMSVGTEKAWDFANSRNLPRVIFVNKMNDDTADFDKIYGELKDVLGRSCVALQLPIRKNNKLVGIVDGITMEASMFDQDGNLTECEMPEELRAQAEEINNNLSEIVAETDDALMEKFFGGEKFTKEEIIRGLKIAINHCTCAPVLLGSAYENIGIKKLMDFIVDYMPSPLERTVLDYTDASGAQKQMKPDPDGHPTLFVYKTIADPFVGRLSLFRVCSGTLKPDTVLYNANKGADERIAQIFVLRGRKQIPVKELVCGDLGAVAKLNVTVTNDTLGSKSNPILLAPTVFPKPQLTLGIAPKARGDEEKISSSLSKLRDEDPVISFYQNAETGQMLISGLGDQHIDVIVNKLKNRYGVSVQLEDPKIPYRETIRKKVSAEGLHKKQSGGAGQYGKVVIEFEPGEKEELEFCERVFGGAVPKQFFPSVEKGLQESVRHGVLAGYPVVHLKATLVDGKYHPVDSKEVAFVSAAKIAFKAGMKQAAPVLLEPVESVKVYIPDRYMGDVIGDLNKRRGRVLGMNPLENGMQEVVAEVPYAELFKYATDL
;
A
#
# COMPACT_ATOMS: atom_id res chain seq x y z
N MET A 1 -12.97 12.25 -32.49
CA MET A 1 -12.15 11.38 -33.34
C MET A 1 -12.24 10.00 -32.73
N TYR A 2 -12.56 8.95 -33.50
CA TYR A 2 -12.70 7.59 -32.94
C TYR A 2 -11.32 7.12 -32.44
N MET A 3 -11.18 6.87 -31.14
CA MET A 3 -9.92 6.45 -30.53
C MET A 3 -9.62 5.02 -30.97
N LYS A 4 -8.39 4.77 -31.44
CA LYS A 4 -7.89 3.42 -31.67
C LYS A 4 -7.03 3.01 -30.49
N SER A 5 -7.14 1.75 -30.07
CA SER A 5 -6.32 1.19 -28.99
C SER A 5 -4.81 1.30 -29.26
N SER A 6 -4.36 1.36 -30.52
CA SER A 6 -2.96 1.57 -30.91
C SER A 6 -2.41 2.97 -30.57
N ASP A 7 -3.31 3.94 -30.45
CA ASP A 7 -2.98 5.35 -30.31
C ASP A 7 -3.01 5.77 -28.82
N LEU A 8 -3.32 4.84 -27.92
CA LEU A 8 -3.36 5.05 -26.48
C LEU A 8 -1.97 4.88 -25.85
N ARG A 9 -1.68 5.69 -24.82
CA ARG A 9 -0.54 5.50 -23.92
C ARG A 9 -1.02 5.66 -22.47
N ASN A 10 -1.06 4.59 -21.70
CA ASN A 10 -1.36 4.65 -20.26
C ASN A 10 -0.05 4.69 -19.48
N VAL A 11 0.27 5.86 -18.92
CA VAL A 11 1.59 6.12 -18.35
C VAL A 11 1.48 6.53 -16.90
N VAL A 12 2.09 5.76 -16.01
CA VAL A 12 2.16 6.08 -14.58
C VAL A 12 3.41 6.89 -14.24
N LEU A 13 3.25 7.94 -13.43
CA LEU A 13 4.38 8.67 -12.88
C LEU A 13 4.77 8.06 -11.53
N LEU A 14 6.01 7.62 -11.41
CA LEU A 14 6.58 7.01 -10.20
C LEU A 14 7.81 7.78 -9.73
N GLY A 15 8.16 7.63 -8.45
CA GLY A 15 9.30 8.31 -7.84
C GLY A 15 8.99 8.85 -6.45
N HIS A 16 10.01 9.32 -5.74
CA HIS A 16 9.89 9.74 -4.35
C HIS A 16 8.99 10.98 -4.15
N GLY A 17 8.62 11.26 -2.90
CA GLY A 17 7.93 12.51 -2.54
C GLY A 17 8.75 13.73 -2.95
N GLY A 18 8.09 14.75 -3.51
CA GLY A 18 8.74 16.04 -3.81
C GLY A 18 9.65 16.10 -5.05
N VAL A 19 9.86 15.00 -5.79
CA VAL A 19 10.68 14.99 -7.03
C VAL A 19 10.01 15.68 -8.22
N GLY A 20 8.71 16.02 -8.10
CA GLY A 20 7.97 16.81 -9.10
C GLY A 20 7.16 16.00 -10.11
N LYS A 21 6.62 14.84 -9.72
CA LYS A 21 5.70 14.02 -10.53
C LYS A 21 4.48 14.81 -11.00
N THR A 22 3.71 15.34 -10.05
CA THR A 22 2.55 16.18 -10.32
C THR A 22 2.92 17.42 -11.14
N SER A 23 4.05 18.07 -10.84
CA SER A 23 4.52 19.21 -11.64
C SER A 23 4.79 18.83 -13.10
N ALA A 24 5.38 17.66 -13.35
CA ALA A 24 5.60 17.16 -14.71
C ALA A 24 4.26 16.87 -15.41
N ALA A 25 3.30 16.25 -14.71
CA ALA A 25 1.97 16.00 -15.25
C ALA A 25 1.21 17.28 -15.59
N GLU A 26 1.23 18.29 -14.71
CA GLU A 26 0.61 19.60 -14.94
C GLU A 26 1.24 20.33 -16.13
N ALA A 27 2.57 20.23 -16.28
CA ALA A 27 3.27 20.78 -17.43
C ALA A 27 2.91 20.05 -18.73
N MET A 28 2.71 18.73 -18.71
CA MET A 28 2.22 17.99 -19.87
C MET A 28 0.80 18.43 -20.27
N LEU A 29 -0.10 18.59 -19.30
CA LEU A 29 -1.46 19.06 -19.53
C LEU A 29 -1.49 20.47 -20.14
N TYR A 30 -0.65 21.37 -19.62
CA TYR A 30 -0.52 22.72 -20.15
C TYR A 30 0.01 22.73 -21.58
N ASN A 31 1.10 21.99 -21.86
CA ASN A 31 1.68 21.93 -23.20
C ASN A 31 0.73 21.32 -24.23
N ALA A 32 -0.07 20.33 -23.84
CA ALA A 32 -1.10 19.74 -24.69
C ALA A 32 -2.33 20.64 -24.90
N GLY A 33 -2.41 21.81 -24.25
CA GLY A 33 -3.59 22.68 -24.27
C GLY A 33 -4.80 22.08 -23.56
N ALA A 34 -4.60 21.07 -22.71
CA ALA A 34 -5.65 20.47 -21.90
C ALA A 34 -6.06 21.36 -20.72
N THR A 35 -5.19 22.31 -20.35
CA THR A 35 -5.41 23.37 -19.36
C THR A 35 -4.95 24.73 -19.91
N ASP A 36 -5.64 25.80 -19.53
CA ASP A 36 -5.33 27.16 -19.98
C ASP A 36 -4.12 27.78 -19.26
N ARG A 37 -3.67 27.15 -18.18
CA ARG A 37 -2.54 27.60 -17.34
C ARG A 37 -1.71 26.42 -16.85
N LEU A 38 -0.47 26.72 -16.47
CA LEU A 38 0.41 25.79 -15.79
C LEU A 38 0.00 25.66 -14.32
N GLY A 39 -0.36 24.45 -13.90
CA GLY A 39 -0.71 24.14 -12.51
C GLY A 39 0.52 24.14 -11.59
N ARG A 40 0.33 24.65 -10.38
CA ARG A 40 1.37 24.83 -9.37
C ARG A 40 0.88 24.37 -8.01
N ILE A 41 1.62 23.40 -7.45
CA ILE A 41 1.31 22.76 -6.16
C ILE A 41 1.29 23.81 -5.04
N ASN A 42 2.29 24.70 -5.03
CA ASN A 42 2.41 25.74 -3.99
C ASN A 42 1.28 26.79 -4.04
N GLU A 43 0.60 26.92 -5.18
CA GLU A 43 -0.54 27.81 -5.37
C GLU A 43 -1.89 27.07 -5.15
N GLY A 44 -1.87 25.76 -4.88
CA GLY A 44 -3.06 24.94 -4.63
C GLY A 44 -4.01 24.90 -5.82
N ASN A 45 -3.46 24.96 -7.04
CA ASN A 45 -4.21 25.33 -8.24
C ASN A 45 -4.11 24.29 -9.39
N THR A 46 -3.49 23.16 -9.08
CA THR A 46 -3.30 21.95 -9.90
C THR A 46 -4.62 21.29 -10.26
N VAL A 47 -4.62 20.55 -11.37
CA VAL A 47 -5.74 19.71 -11.81
C VAL A 47 -5.74 18.36 -11.09
N LEU A 48 -4.56 17.80 -10.82
CA LEU A 48 -4.40 16.43 -10.31
C LEU A 48 -4.50 16.34 -8.78
N ASP A 49 -3.86 17.26 -8.06
CA ASP A 49 -4.00 17.41 -6.61
C ASP A 49 -5.19 18.34 -6.29
N TYR A 50 -6.39 17.77 -6.18
CA TYR A 50 -7.63 18.54 -5.99
C TYR A 50 -8.36 18.25 -4.67
N ASP A 51 -7.92 17.25 -3.89
CA ASP A 51 -8.43 17.02 -2.54
C ASP A 51 -7.87 18.06 -1.56
N GLN A 52 -8.64 18.37 -0.51
CA GLN A 52 -8.23 19.34 0.50
C GLN A 52 -6.96 18.92 1.23
N GLU A 53 -6.77 17.61 1.45
CA GLU A 53 -5.56 17.10 2.10
C GLU A 53 -4.32 17.29 1.22
N GLU A 54 -4.45 17.19 -0.10
CA GLU A 54 -3.34 17.38 -1.04
C GLU A 54 -2.92 18.85 -1.09
N ILE A 55 -3.89 19.75 -1.20
CA ILE A 55 -3.65 21.21 -1.17
C ILE A 55 -3.01 21.61 0.17
N ARG A 56 -3.49 21.09 1.29
CA ARG A 56 -2.97 21.39 2.62
C ARG A 56 -1.55 20.88 2.83
N ARG A 57 -1.23 19.68 2.32
CA ARG A 57 0.09 19.04 2.47
C ARG A 57 1.08 19.44 1.39
N GLN A 58 0.62 20.04 0.30
CA GLN A 58 1.39 20.28 -0.91
C GLN A 58 2.04 18.99 -1.44
N ALA A 59 1.27 17.90 -1.37
CA ALA A 59 1.69 16.57 -1.80
C ALA A 59 0.48 15.70 -2.13
N SER A 60 0.57 14.94 -3.21
CA SER A 60 -0.43 13.95 -3.61
C SER A 60 -0.57 12.87 -2.54
N VAL A 61 -1.83 12.56 -2.19
CA VAL A 61 -2.19 11.47 -1.27
C VAL A 61 -3.08 10.44 -1.92
N SER A 62 -3.68 10.78 -3.07
CA SER A 62 -4.45 9.86 -3.88
C SER A 62 -3.95 9.82 -5.32
N LEU A 63 -4.25 8.74 -6.02
CA LEU A 63 -4.04 8.62 -7.44
C LEU A 63 -4.99 9.54 -8.21
N ALA A 64 -4.46 10.21 -9.22
CA ALA A 64 -5.22 11.06 -10.12
C ALA A 64 -4.90 10.74 -11.58
N ILE A 65 -5.90 10.91 -12.46
CA ILE A 65 -5.76 10.63 -13.89
C ILE A 65 -6.13 11.86 -14.69
N ALA A 66 -5.38 12.09 -15.77
CA ALA A 66 -5.72 13.12 -16.74
C ALA A 66 -5.35 12.71 -18.17
N PRO A 67 -6.34 12.55 -19.07
CA PRO A 67 -6.09 12.35 -20.49
C PRO A 67 -5.76 13.67 -21.17
N PHE A 68 -4.85 13.62 -22.13
CA PHE A 68 -4.63 14.67 -23.12
C PHE A 68 -4.21 14.07 -24.46
N ASP A 69 -4.46 14.82 -25.53
CA ASP A 69 -4.02 14.46 -26.87
C ASP A 69 -2.65 15.10 -27.13
N TRP A 70 -1.70 14.31 -27.63
CA TRP A 70 -0.39 14.77 -28.06
C TRP A 70 -0.03 14.13 -29.40
N LYS A 71 0.25 14.96 -30.42
CA LYS A 71 0.42 14.50 -31.80
C LYS A 71 -0.78 13.63 -32.25
N ASN A 72 -0.54 12.36 -32.60
CA ASN A 72 -1.54 11.42 -33.08
C ASN A 72 -1.95 10.39 -32.00
N SER A 73 -1.73 10.69 -30.72
CA SER A 73 -1.96 9.76 -29.63
C SER A 73 -2.68 10.43 -28.46
N THR A 74 -3.44 9.64 -27.71
CA THR A 74 -4.05 10.05 -26.44
C THR A 74 -3.24 9.45 -25.31
N VAL A 75 -2.69 10.31 -24.46
CA VAL A 75 -1.91 9.92 -23.29
C VAL A 75 -2.79 10.05 -22.05
N ASN A 76 -2.97 8.94 -21.35
CA ASN A 76 -3.57 8.89 -20.02
C ASN A 76 -2.44 8.93 -18.99
N ILE A 77 -2.15 10.10 -18.44
CA ILE A 77 -1.22 10.22 -17.31
C ILE A 77 -1.94 9.79 -16.03
N ILE A 78 -1.28 8.90 -15.30
CA ILE A 78 -1.67 8.43 -13.98
C ILE A 78 -0.63 9.00 -13.00
N ASP A 79 -0.99 10.07 -12.31
CA ASP A 79 -0.16 10.64 -11.26
C ASP A 79 -0.37 9.88 -9.95
N THR A 80 0.72 9.55 -9.26
CA THR A 80 0.67 8.75 -8.03
C THR A 80 1.41 9.43 -6.87
N PRO A 81 0.97 9.20 -5.62
CA PRO A 81 1.71 9.64 -4.44
C PRO A 81 3.15 9.10 -4.39
N GLY A 82 4.07 9.92 -3.86
CA GLY A 82 5.48 9.53 -3.70
C GLY A 82 5.89 9.03 -2.32
N TYR A 83 5.01 9.15 -1.33
CA TYR A 83 5.25 8.73 0.04
C TYR A 83 4.74 7.30 0.28
N PHE A 84 5.48 6.52 1.08
CA PHE A 84 5.16 5.10 1.31
C PHE A 84 3.86 4.89 2.08
N ASP A 85 3.44 5.87 2.88
CA ASP A 85 2.13 5.95 3.53
C ASP A 85 0.96 5.76 2.55
N PHE A 86 1.16 6.10 1.27
CA PHE A 86 0.14 6.02 0.21
C PHE A 86 0.52 5.01 -0.89
N ALA A 87 1.34 3.99 -0.55
CA ALA A 87 1.77 2.99 -1.53
C ALA A 87 0.60 2.20 -2.15
N GLY A 88 -0.55 2.09 -1.46
CA GLY A 88 -1.76 1.49 -2.00
C GLY A 88 -2.25 2.19 -3.27
N GLU A 89 -2.35 3.52 -3.23
CA GLU A 89 -2.73 4.38 -4.36
C GLU A 89 -1.75 4.26 -5.54
N MET A 90 -0.45 4.17 -5.23
CA MET A 90 0.58 3.97 -6.25
C MET A 90 0.42 2.60 -6.95
N LEU A 91 0.13 1.53 -6.19
CA LEU A 91 -0.08 0.20 -6.75
C LEU A 91 -1.34 0.11 -7.60
N GLU A 92 -2.40 0.83 -7.25
CA GLU A 92 -3.59 0.96 -8.12
C GLU A 92 -3.19 1.52 -9.49
N GLY A 93 -2.38 2.58 -9.53
CA GLY A 93 -1.92 3.17 -10.79
C GLY A 93 -1.01 2.26 -11.61
N VAL A 94 -0.02 1.65 -10.94
CA VAL A 94 0.86 0.64 -11.54
C VAL A 94 0.06 -0.53 -12.10
N SER A 95 -1.07 -0.90 -11.48
CA SER A 95 -1.87 -2.04 -11.90
C SER A 95 -2.56 -1.89 -13.25
N VAL A 96 -2.75 -0.64 -13.70
CA VAL A 96 -3.48 -0.33 -14.94
C VAL A 96 -2.66 0.45 -15.96
N ALA A 97 -1.41 0.77 -15.67
CA ALA A 97 -0.49 1.40 -16.60
C ALA A 97 0.10 0.40 -17.59
N ASP A 98 0.49 0.90 -18.76
CA ASP A 98 1.24 0.14 -19.79
C ASP A 98 2.71 0.52 -19.81
N SER A 99 3.06 1.66 -19.23
CA SER A 99 4.42 2.18 -19.13
C SER A 99 4.58 3.09 -17.92
N ALA A 100 5.82 3.32 -17.50
CA ALA A 100 6.15 4.18 -16.36
C ALA A 100 7.13 5.31 -16.74
N VAL A 101 6.92 6.49 -16.18
CA VAL A 101 7.94 7.55 -16.11
C VAL A 101 8.40 7.60 -14.65
N ILE A 102 9.66 7.23 -14.41
CA ILE A 102 10.29 7.33 -13.11
C ILE A 102 10.92 8.72 -13.01
N VAL A 103 10.32 9.59 -12.20
CA VAL A 103 10.81 10.94 -11.97
C VAL A 103 11.84 10.91 -10.84
N ALA A 104 13.04 11.37 -11.13
CA ALA A 104 14.14 11.47 -10.17
C ALA A 104 14.62 12.92 -10.06
N ALA A 105 15.08 13.34 -8.88
CA ALA A 105 15.66 14.66 -8.67
C ALA A 105 16.58 14.62 -7.45
N GLY A 106 17.73 15.30 -7.52
CA GLY A 106 18.74 15.28 -6.46
C GLY A 106 19.37 13.90 -6.27
N ALA A 107 19.95 13.66 -5.10
CA ALA A 107 20.58 12.38 -4.77
C ALA A 107 19.59 11.21 -4.84
N MET A 108 20.09 10.01 -5.15
CA MET A 108 19.29 8.80 -5.22
C MET A 108 18.52 8.59 -3.90
N SER A 109 17.21 8.39 -4.02
CA SER A 109 16.32 8.20 -2.89
C SER A 109 15.73 6.80 -2.90
N VAL A 110 15.43 6.27 -1.71
CA VAL A 110 14.76 4.97 -1.55
C VAL A 110 13.43 4.91 -2.33
N GLY A 111 12.76 6.06 -2.52
CA GLY A 111 11.54 6.12 -3.32
C GLY A 111 11.75 5.85 -4.81
N THR A 112 12.90 6.23 -5.37
CA THR A 112 13.25 5.93 -6.77
C THR A 112 13.62 4.45 -6.93
N GLU A 113 14.34 3.87 -5.96
CA GLU A 113 14.60 2.41 -5.85
C GLU A 113 13.28 1.63 -5.87
N LYS A 114 12.35 1.97 -4.98
CA LYS A 114 11.04 1.30 -4.94
C LYS A 114 10.24 1.52 -6.22
N ALA A 115 10.26 2.72 -6.82
CA ALA A 115 9.61 2.99 -8.10
C ALA A 115 10.12 2.05 -9.20
N TRP A 116 11.43 1.78 -9.22
CA TRP A 116 12.05 0.81 -10.11
C TRP A 116 11.57 -0.62 -9.84
N ASP A 117 11.56 -1.03 -8.57
CA ASP A 117 11.09 -2.37 -8.17
C ASP A 117 9.62 -2.58 -8.52
N PHE A 118 8.77 -1.57 -8.33
CA PHE A 118 7.37 -1.64 -8.71
C PHE A 118 7.20 -1.78 -10.22
N ALA A 119 7.98 -1.04 -11.02
CA ALA A 119 7.99 -1.21 -12.46
C ALA A 119 8.49 -2.61 -12.86
N ASN A 120 9.50 -3.16 -12.18
CA ASN A 120 9.97 -4.54 -12.39
C ASN A 120 8.91 -5.59 -12.05
N SER A 121 8.17 -5.42 -10.96
CA SER A 121 7.15 -6.38 -10.50
C SER A 121 6.06 -6.67 -11.54
N ARG A 122 5.86 -5.73 -12.47
CA ARG A 122 4.88 -5.79 -13.57
C ARG A 122 5.56 -5.81 -14.94
N ASN A 123 6.89 -5.88 -14.99
CA ASN A 123 7.69 -5.75 -16.21
C ASN A 123 7.25 -4.53 -17.05
N LEU A 124 7.03 -3.37 -16.41
CA LEU A 124 6.59 -2.16 -17.10
C LEU A 124 7.74 -1.54 -17.88
N PRO A 125 7.58 -1.29 -19.20
CA PRO A 125 8.45 -0.42 -19.99
C PRO A 125 8.53 0.94 -19.34
N ARG A 126 9.72 1.55 -19.35
CA ARG A 126 9.95 2.75 -18.55
C ARG A 126 10.97 3.69 -19.12
N VAL A 127 10.86 4.93 -18.67
CA VAL A 127 11.81 6.01 -18.91
C VAL A 127 12.06 6.72 -17.60
N ILE A 128 13.29 7.19 -17.39
CA ILE A 128 13.68 8.01 -16.25
C ILE A 128 13.68 9.47 -16.71
N PHE A 129 13.04 10.33 -15.93
CA PHE A 129 13.07 11.78 -16.14
C PHE A 129 13.79 12.43 -14.96
N VAL A 130 15.01 12.92 -15.19
CA VAL A 130 15.77 13.69 -14.23
C VAL A 130 15.24 15.12 -14.22
N ASN A 131 14.44 15.42 -13.21
CA ASN A 131 13.75 16.68 -13.03
C ASN A 131 14.57 17.67 -12.19
N LYS A 132 14.09 18.92 -12.13
CA LYS A 132 14.67 20.01 -11.34
C LYS A 132 16.12 20.33 -11.73
N MET A 133 16.44 20.21 -13.02
CA MET A 133 17.78 20.51 -13.53
C MET A 133 18.18 21.99 -13.40
N ASN A 134 17.26 22.86 -13.02
CA ASN A 134 17.51 24.26 -12.71
C ASN A 134 17.73 24.56 -11.21
N ASP A 135 17.59 23.57 -10.33
CA ASP A 135 17.95 23.72 -8.92
C ASP A 135 19.46 23.92 -8.79
N ASP A 136 19.89 24.73 -7.84
CA ASP A 136 21.30 25.09 -7.66
C ASP A 136 22.19 23.88 -7.33
N THR A 137 21.60 22.83 -6.76
CA THR A 137 22.27 21.58 -6.39
C THR A 137 22.15 20.48 -7.45
N ALA A 138 21.47 20.73 -8.57
CA ALA A 138 21.28 19.71 -9.60
C ALA A 138 22.61 19.45 -10.33
N ASP A 139 23.02 18.19 -10.39
CA ASP A 139 24.21 17.71 -11.09
C ASP A 139 23.83 16.44 -11.86
N PHE A 140 23.76 16.53 -13.18
CA PHE A 140 23.28 15.42 -14.00
C PHE A 140 24.23 14.23 -13.96
N ASP A 141 25.54 14.46 -14.04
CA ASP A 141 26.53 13.39 -14.10
C ASP A 141 26.54 12.60 -12.79
N LYS A 142 26.44 13.30 -11.66
CA LYS A 142 26.30 12.68 -10.35
C LYS A 142 25.02 11.85 -10.24
N ILE A 143 23.87 12.43 -10.60
CA ILE A 143 22.57 11.74 -10.51
C ILE A 143 22.55 10.53 -11.43
N TYR A 144 23.03 10.67 -12.67
CA TYR A 144 23.12 9.58 -13.63
C TYR A 144 24.06 8.48 -13.17
N GLY A 145 25.22 8.83 -12.60
CA GLY A 145 26.15 7.87 -11.98
C GLY A 145 25.49 7.06 -10.87
N GLU A 146 24.82 7.73 -9.93
CA GLU A 146 24.09 7.06 -8.84
C GLU A 146 22.95 6.17 -9.37
N LEU A 147 22.20 6.61 -10.39
CA LEU A 147 21.18 5.79 -11.04
C LEU A 147 21.81 4.56 -11.71
N LYS A 148 22.95 4.70 -12.38
CA LYS A 148 23.64 3.60 -13.07
C LYS A 148 24.22 2.59 -12.09
N ASP A 149 24.74 3.04 -10.95
CA ASP A 149 25.28 2.18 -9.89
C ASP A 149 24.19 1.30 -9.26
N VAL A 150 22.99 1.85 -9.07
CA VAL A 150 21.87 1.14 -8.42
C VAL A 150 21.02 0.33 -9.41
N LEU A 151 20.72 0.91 -10.58
CA LEU A 151 19.79 0.33 -11.55
C LEU A 151 20.50 -0.54 -12.60
N GLY A 152 21.83 -0.42 -12.70
CA GLY A 152 22.67 -1.21 -13.58
C GLY A 152 22.65 -0.76 -15.04
N ARG A 153 23.02 -1.68 -15.93
CA ARG A 153 23.28 -1.42 -17.36
C ARG A 153 22.05 -1.03 -18.17
N SER A 154 20.84 -1.29 -17.66
CA SER A 154 19.60 -0.89 -18.33
C SER A 154 19.38 0.64 -18.27
N CYS A 155 20.06 1.38 -17.39
CA CYS A 155 19.93 2.83 -17.27
C CYS A 155 20.84 3.56 -18.28
N VAL A 156 20.25 4.21 -19.28
CA VAL A 156 20.98 4.75 -20.44
C VAL A 156 20.65 6.21 -20.66
N ALA A 157 21.65 7.09 -20.57
CA ALA A 157 21.47 8.48 -20.91
C ALA A 157 21.09 8.64 -22.40
N LEU A 158 20.02 9.38 -22.68
CA LEU A 158 19.69 9.83 -24.04
C LEU A 158 20.03 11.29 -24.30
N GLN A 159 20.18 12.07 -23.23
CA GLN A 159 20.35 13.50 -23.31
C GLN A 159 21.51 13.94 -22.42
N LEU A 160 22.28 14.92 -22.88
CA LEU A 160 23.23 15.68 -22.06
C LEU A 160 22.73 17.10 -21.87
N PRO A 161 22.85 17.67 -20.66
CA PRO A 161 22.41 19.03 -20.41
C PRO A 161 23.43 20.04 -20.94
N ILE A 162 22.98 21.00 -21.75
CA ILE A 162 23.75 22.22 -22.05
C ILE A 162 23.41 23.23 -20.96
N ARG A 163 24.41 23.65 -20.17
CA ARG A 163 24.21 24.56 -19.03
C ARG A 163 24.93 25.88 -19.22
N LYS A 164 24.28 26.96 -18.76
CA LYS A 164 24.85 28.30 -18.65
C LYS A 164 24.42 28.94 -17.34
N ASN A 165 25.39 29.42 -16.55
CA ASN A 165 25.15 29.98 -15.20
C ASN A 165 24.30 29.04 -14.32
N ASN A 166 24.66 27.74 -14.29
CA ASN A 166 23.95 26.66 -13.58
C ASN A 166 22.49 26.41 -14.02
N LYS A 167 21.97 27.09 -15.04
CA LYS A 167 20.65 26.81 -15.61
C LYS A 167 20.76 25.91 -16.83
N LEU A 168 19.78 25.03 -16.98
CA LEU A 168 19.57 24.23 -18.18
C LEU A 168 19.09 25.15 -19.30
N VAL A 169 19.89 25.27 -20.34
CA VAL A 169 19.61 26.16 -21.50
C VAL A 169 19.49 25.40 -22.81
N GLY A 170 19.86 24.12 -22.84
CA GLY A 170 19.71 23.26 -24.00
C GLY A 170 19.99 21.80 -23.68
N ILE A 171 19.92 20.94 -24.68
CA ILE A 171 20.26 19.53 -24.61
C ILE A 171 21.07 19.10 -25.83
N VAL A 172 21.91 18.08 -25.65
CA VAL A 172 22.45 17.28 -26.75
C VAL A 172 21.66 15.97 -26.81
N ASP A 173 21.14 15.61 -27.97
CA ASP A 173 20.40 14.37 -28.21
C ASP A 173 21.37 13.28 -28.66
N GLY A 174 21.47 12.20 -27.89
CA GLY A 174 22.37 11.08 -28.17
C GLY A 174 21.93 10.18 -29.33
N ILE A 175 20.68 10.29 -29.78
CA ILE A 175 20.15 9.55 -30.94
C ILE A 175 20.51 10.29 -32.22
N THR A 176 20.25 11.59 -32.30
CA THR A 176 20.53 12.38 -33.51
C THR A 176 21.94 12.95 -33.56
N MET A 177 22.66 12.95 -32.43
CA MET A 177 23.96 13.61 -32.28
C MET A 177 23.88 15.12 -32.58
N GLU A 178 22.77 15.76 -32.24
CA GLU A 178 22.51 17.18 -32.46
C GLU A 178 22.36 17.92 -31.12
N ALA A 179 22.83 19.17 -31.08
CA ALA A 179 22.66 20.06 -29.94
C ALA A 179 21.53 21.06 -30.22
N SER A 180 20.73 21.37 -29.21
CA SER A 180 19.63 22.32 -29.32
C SER A 180 19.45 23.13 -28.03
N MET A 181 19.04 24.39 -28.16
CA MET A 181 18.79 25.31 -27.06
C MET A 181 17.31 25.56 -26.86
N PHE A 182 16.87 25.72 -25.61
CA PHE A 182 15.51 26.09 -25.27
C PHE A 182 15.25 27.57 -25.57
N ASP A 183 14.14 27.86 -26.25
CA ASP A 183 13.59 29.21 -26.37
C ASP A 183 12.78 29.60 -25.12
N GLN A 184 12.15 30.78 -25.15
CA GLN A 184 11.35 31.31 -24.03
C GLN A 184 10.08 30.46 -23.75
N ASP A 185 9.61 29.70 -24.73
CA ASP A 185 8.41 28.85 -24.67
C ASP A 185 8.77 27.36 -24.46
N GLY A 186 10.05 27.08 -24.17
CA GLY A 186 10.59 25.74 -23.95
C GLY A 186 10.70 24.88 -25.21
N ASN A 187 10.59 25.45 -26.41
CA ASN A 187 10.87 24.73 -27.66
C ASN A 187 12.37 24.68 -27.93
N LEU A 188 12.80 23.67 -28.68
CA LEU A 188 14.21 23.47 -29.01
C LEU A 188 14.53 24.05 -30.39
N THR A 189 15.60 24.84 -30.45
CA THR A 189 16.20 25.35 -31.68
C THR A 189 17.61 24.81 -31.82
N GLU A 190 17.95 24.27 -32.98
CA GLU A 190 19.28 23.73 -33.27
C GLU A 190 20.39 24.76 -33.01
N CYS A 191 21.51 24.28 -32.50
CA CYS A 191 22.70 25.08 -32.24
C CYS A 191 23.98 24.27 -32.50
N GLU A 192 25.12 24.95 -32.52
CA GLU A 192 26.41 24.27 -32.59
C GLU A 192 26.68 23.50 -31.29
N MET A 193 27.10 22.24 -31.41
CA MET A 193 27.40 21.39 -30.27
C MET A 193 28.65 21.90 -29.53
N PRO A 194 28.57 22.15 -28.21
CA PRO A 194 29.74 22.50 -27.41
C PRO A 194 30.82 21.42 -27.51
N GLU A 195 32.06 21.82 -27.78
CA GLU A 195 33.17 20.90 -28.01
C GLU A 195 33.42 19.98 -26.80
N GLU A 196 33.24 20.51 -25.59
CA GLU A 196 33.38 19.78 -24.31
C GLU A 196 32.40 18.60 -24.17
N LEU A 197 31.23 18.68 -24.81
CA LEU A 197 30.19 17.65 -24.73
C LEU A 197 30.29 16.60 -25.85
N ARG A 198 31.11 16.83 -26.87
CA ARG A 198 31.19 15.93 -28.04
C ARG A 198 31.64 14.52 -27.66
N ALA A 199 32.66 14.39 -26.81
CA ALA A 199 33.15 13.09 -26.36
C ALA A 199 32.10 12.32 -25.54
N GLN A 200 31.38 13.01 -24.65
CA GLN A 200 30.30 12.41 -23.86
C GLN A 200 29.11 11.99 -24.74
N ALA A 201 28.79 12.79 -25.76
CA ALA A 201 27.72 12.45 -26.71
C ALA A 201 28.06 11.20 -27.53
N GLU A 202 29.33 11.07 -27.96
CA GLU A 202 29.81 9.86 -28.63
C GLU A 202 29.76 8.64 -27.72
N GLU A 203 30.11 8.78 -26.45
CA GLU A 203 29.98 7.70 -25.46
C GLU A 203 28.52 7.25 -25.29
N ILE A 204 27.58 8.21 -25.18
CA ILE A 204 26.15 7.91 -25.13
C ILE A 204 25.70 7.16 -26.39
N ASN A 205 26.08 7.64 -27.58
CA ASN A 205 25.69 7.01 -28.83
C ASN A 205 26.25 5.59 -28.96
N ASN A 206 27.48 5.36 -28.49
CA ASN A 206 28.08 4.02 -28.47
C ASN A 206 27.32 3.08 -27.52
N ASN A 207 27.00 3.55 -26.30
CA ASN A 207 26.21 2.77 -25.33
C ASN A 207 24.81 2.45 -25.86
N LEU A 208 24.17 3.41 -26.54
CA LEU A 208 22.90 3.20 -27.22
C LEU A 208 23.01 2.17 -28.35
N SER A 209 24.08 2.26 -29.14
CA SER A 209 24.34 1.30 -30.21
C SER A 209 24.53 -0.11 -29.67
N GLU A 210 25.26 -0.28 -28.57
CA GLU A 210 25.42 -1.60 -27.92
C GLU A 210 24.06 -2.21 -27.56
N ILE A 211 23.15 -1.43 -26.98
CA ILE A 211 21.81 -1.91 -26.59
C ILE A 211 20.93 -2.19 -27.81
N VAL A 212 20.98 -1.34 -28.82
CA VAL A 212 20.26 -1.54 -30.08
C VAL A 212 20.73 -2.83 -30.78
N ALA A 213 22.03 -3.11 -30.73
CA ALA A 213 22.62 -4.33 -31.27
C ALA A 213 22.07 -5.61 -30.60
N GLU A 214 21.78 -5.57 -29.30
CA GLU A 214 21.20 -6.71 -28.55
C GLU A 214 19.76 -7.03 -28.94
N THR A 215 19.08 -6.17 -29.71
CA THR A 215 17.65 -6.35 -30.02
C THR A 215 17.37 -7.21 -31.25
N ASP A 216 18.36 -7.41 -32.12
CA ASP A 216 18.22 -8.09 -33.40
C ASP A 216 19.57 -8.61 -33.91
N ASP A 217 19.63 -9.88 -34.35
CA ASP A 217 20.87 -10.54 -34.78
C ASP A 217 21.59 -9.78 -35.92
N ALA A 218 20.85 -9.17 -36.86
CA ALA A 218 21.47 -8.40 -37.95
C ALA A 218 22.05 -7.06 -37.47
N LEU A 219 21.45 -6.44 -36.45
CA LEU A 219 22.04 -5.25 -35.80
C LEU A 219 23.29 -5.64 -35.01
N MET A 220 23.29 -6.82 -34.38
CA MET A 220 24.46 -7.36 -33.69
C MET A 220 25.66 -7.57 -34.63
N GLU A 221 25.43 -8.19 -35.79
CA GLU A 221 26.50 -8.38 -36.79
C GLU A 221 27.08 -7.05 -37.29
N LYS A 222 26.23 -6.05 -37.58
CA LYS A 222 26.66 -4.70 -37.97
C LYS A 222 27.52 -4.03 -36.89
N PHE A 223 27.12 -4.14 -35.63
CA PHE A 223 27.86 -3.56 -34.50
C PHE A 223 29.26 -4.18 -34.38
N PHE A 224 29.39 -5.51 -34.45
CA PHE A 224 30.69 -6.19 -34.44
C PHE A 224 31.53 -5.91 -35.70
N GLY A 225 30.87 -5.61 -36.82
CA GLY A 225 31.52 -5.13 -38.05
C GLY A 225 32.03 -3.68 -37.99
N GLY A 226 31.67 -2.92 -36.94
CA GLY A 226 32.02 -1.51 -36.80
C GLY A 226 31.19 -0.56 -37.68
N GLU A 227 30.06 -1.04 -38.22
CA GLU A 227 29.14 -0.23 -39.01
C GLU A 227 28.27 0.67 -38.11
N LYS A 228 28.11 1.94 -38.49
CA LYS A 228 27.21 2.85 -37.76
C LYS A 228 25.76 2.56 -38.13
N PHE A 229 24.88 2.52 -37.12
CA PHE A 229 23.45 2.39 -37.33
C PHE A 229 22.84 3.65 -37.93
N THR A 230 21.79 3.46 -38.72
CA THR A 230 20.94 4.59 -39.13
C THR A 230 20.06 5.05 -37.98
N LYS A 231 19.52 6.27 -38.09
CA LYS A 231 18.58 6.81 -37.11
C LYS A 231 17.36 5.91 -36.95
N GLU A 232 16.83 5.39 -38.05
CA GLU A 232 15.67 4.50 -38.07
C GLU A 232 15.97 3.16 -37.37
N GLU A 233 17.18 2.63 -37.54
CA GLU A 233 17.64 1.41 -36.86
C GLU A 233 17.73 1.63 -35.34
N ILE A 234 18.32 2.75 -34.91
CA ILE A 234 18.41 3.12 -33.48
C ILE A 234 17.01 3.27 -32.88
N ILE A 235 16.10 4.01 -33.55
CA ILE A 235 14.73 4.22 -33.06
C ILE A 235 13.99 2.88 -32.92
N ARG A 236 14.10 2.01 -33.93
CA ARG A 236 13.44 0.68 -33.92
C ARG A 236 13.99 -0.19 -32.80
N GLY A 237 15.31 -0.32 -32.69
CA GLY A 237 15.95 -1.11 -31.64
C GLY A 237 15.61 -0.58 -30.25
N LEU A 238 15.68 0.75 -30.06
CA LEU A 238 15.34 1.36 -28.78
C LEU A 238 13.89 1.09 -28.36
N LYS A 239 12.93 1.15 -29.30
CA LYS A 239 11.53 0.79 -29.02
C LYS A 239 11.39 -0.67 -28.57
N ILE A 240 12.14 -1.60 -29.20
CA ILE A 240 12.16 -3.02 -28.82
C ILE A 240 12.76 -3.18 -27.42
N ALA A 241 13.90 -2.56 -27.15
CA ALA A 241 14.60 -2.65 -25.86
C ALA A 241 13.75 -2.09 -24.69
N ILE A 242 13.08 -0.96 -24.91
CA ILE A 242 12.15 -0.38 -23.93
C ILE A 242 10.99 -1.33 -23.67
N ASN A 243 10.36 -1.86 -24.73
CA ASN A 243 9.21 -2.76 -24.59
C ASN A 243 9.58 -4.07 -23.86
N HIS A 244 10.81 -4.57 -24.07
CA HIS A 244 11.36 -5.74 -23.38
C HIS A 244 11.93 -5.42 -21.99
N CYS A 245 11.89 -4.17 -21.55
CA CYS A 245 12.44 -3.71 -20.27
C CYS A 245 13.94 -3.97 -20.10
N THR A 246 14.69 -4.11 -21.20
CA THR A 246 16.15 -4.23 -21.18
C THR A 246 16.84 -2.87 -21.19
N CYS A 247 16.10 -1.81 -21.56
CA CYS A 247 16.56 -0.43 -21.54
C CYS A 247 15.54 0.49 -20.84
N ALA A 248 16.05 1.36 -19.98
CA ALA A 248 15.36 2.44 -19.28
C ALA A 248 16.07 3.76 -19.62
N PRO A 249 15.61 4.46 -20.65
CA PRO A 249 16.30 5.65 -21.12
C PRO A 249 16.15 6.82 -20.15
N VAL A 250 17.17 7.67 -20.07
CA VAL A 250 17.21 8.82 -19.16
C VAL A 250 17.12 10.11 -19.96
N LEU A 251 16.04 10.85 -19.73
CA LEU A 251 15.84 12.21 -20.21
C LEU A 251 15.97 13.18 -19.03
N LEU A 252 16.08 14.47 -19.34
CA LEU A 252 16.26 15.51 -18.32
C LEU A 252 15.40 16.75 -18.61
N GLY A 253 15.12 17.51 -17.56
CA GLY A 253 14.37 18.75 -17.68
C GLY A 253 14.09 19.43 -16.34
N SER A 254 13.20 20.42 -16.39
CA SER A 254 12.72 21.12 -15.21
C SER A 254 11.24 21.42 -15.36
N ALA A 255 10.40 20.63 -14.69
CA ALA A 255 8.94 20.70 -14.81
C ALA A 255 8.38 22.04 -14.31
N TYR A 256 8.99 22.63 -13.26
CA TYR A 256 8.52 23.89 -12.69
C TYR A 256 8.62 25.05 -13.69
N GLU A 257 9.69 25.10 -14.46
CA GLU A 257 9.92 26.07 -15.55
C GLU A 257 9.43 25.57 -16.92
N ASN A 258 8.78 24.39 -16.96
CA ASN A 258 8.29 23.77 -18.20
C ASN A 258 9.38 23.53 -19.27
N ILE A 259 10.58 23.13 -18.85
CA ILE A 259 11.72 22.86 -19.73
C ILE A 259 11.87 21.34 -19.91
N GLY A 260 12.04 20.88 -21.15
CA GLY A 260 12.22 19.47 -21.50
C GLY A 260 10.94 18.62 -21.51
N ILE A 261 9.81 19.15 -21.03
CA ILE A 261 8.54 18.40 -20.93
C ILE A 261 7.98 18.01 -22.29
N LYS A 262 8.02 18.90 -23.30
CA LYS A 262 7.59 18.57 -24.67
C LYS A 262 8.40 17.40 -25.25
N LYS A 263 9.70 17.33 -24.96
CA LYS A 263 10.55 16.20 -25.37
C LYS A 263 10.23 14.91 -24.64
N LEU A 264 9.87 14.98 -23.36
CA LEU A 264 9.36 13.83 -22.63
C LEU A 264 8.02 13.35 -23.23
N MET A 265 7.11 14.25 -23.59
CA MET A 265 5.83 13.91 -24.24
C MET A 265 6.03 13.28 -25.62
N ASP A 266 6.96 13.83 -26.42
CA ASP A 266 7.37 13.25 -27.68
C ASP A 266 7.90 11.82 -27.47
N PHE A 267 8.79 11.65 -26.49
CA PHE A 267 9.37 10.36 -26.16
C PHE A 267 8.31 9.32 -25.76
N ILE A 268 7.32 9.72 -24.94
CA ILE A 268 6.21 8.85 -24.55
C ILE A 268 5.44 8.35 -25.78
N VAL A 269 5.09 9.24 -26.70
CA VAL A 269 4.30 8.86 -27.89
C VAL A 269 5.12 8.00 -28.85
N ASP A 270 6.39 8.38 -29.07
CA ASP A 270 7.23 7.81 -30.11
C ASP A 270 7.84 6.45 -29.69
N TYR A 271 8.13 6.23 -28.40
CA TYR A 271 8.86 5.04 -27.93
C TYR A 271 8.10 4.14 -26.95
N MET A 272 7.14 4.66 -26.17
CA MET A 272 6.40 3.80 -25.24
C MET A 272 5.34 2.97 -25.98
N PRO A 273 5.08 1.72 -25.55
CA PRO A 273 4.10 0.86 -26.18
C PRO A 273 2.65 1.33 -25.92
N SER A 274 1.80 0.97 -26.85
CA SER A 274 0.35 0.96 -26.68
C SER A 274 -0.13 -0.19 -25.79
N PRO A 275 -1.36 -0.12 -25.26
CA PRO A 275 -1.98 -1.23 -24.54
C PRO A 275 -1.90 -2.57 -25.30
N LEU A 276 -2.07 -2.55 -26.63
CA LEU A 276 -2.07 -3.75 -27.47
C LEU A 276 -0.69 -4.40 -27.62
N GLU A 277 0.37 -3.61 -27.55
CA GLU A 277 1.75 -4.09 -27.74
C GLU A 277 2.30 -4.77 -26.47
N ARG A 278 1.92 -4.27 -25.28
CA ARG A 278 2.57 -4.68 -24.02
C ARG A 278 1.69 -5.46 -23.06
N THR A 279 0.41 -5.13 -22.94
CA THR A 279 -0.39 -5.62 -21.81
C THR A 279 -0.60 -7.12 -21.91
N VAL A 280 -0.35 -7.82 -20.81
CA VAL A 280 -0.77 -9.20 -20.60
C VAL A 280 -1.40 -9.25 -19.23
N LEU A 281 -2.64 -9.74 -19.16
CA LEU A 281 -3.41 -9.81 -17.93
C LEU A 281 -3.58 -11.26 -17.51
N ASP A 282 -3.15 -11.57 -16.29
CA ASP A 282 -3.43 -12.86 -15.68
C ASP A 282 -4.90 -12.91 -15.22
N TYR A 283 -5.55 -14.05 -15.41
CA TYR A 283 -6.91 -14.27 -14.97
C TYR A 283 -7.16 -15.72 -14.55
N THR A 284 -8.14 -15.91 -13.68
CA THR A 284 -8.69 -17.22 -13.31
C THR A 284 -10.00 -17.44 -14.08
N ASP A 285 -10.12 -18.55 -14.79
CA ASP A 285 -11.37 -18.90 -15.48
C ASP A 285 -12.40 -19.58 -14.55
N ALA A 286 -13.60 -19.83 -15.07
CA ALA A 286 -14.68 -20.48 -14.33
C ALA A 286 -14.34 -21.88 -13.79
N SER A 287 -13.30 -22.55 -14.31
CA SER A 287 -12.83 -23.86 -13.83
C SER A 287 -11.77 -23.74 -12.72
N GLY A 288 -11.29 -22.52 -12.43
CA GLY A 288 -10.21 -22.26 -11.48
C GLY A 288 -8.81 -22.30 -12.10
N ALA A 289 -8.68 -22.41 -13.43
CA ALA A 289 -7.39 -22.43 -14.09
C ALA A 289 -6.82 -21.01 -14.28
N GLN A 290 -5.53 -20.83 -13.97
CA GLN A 290 -4.80 -19.58 -14.23
C GLN A 290 -4.40 -19.52 -15.71
N LYS A 291 -4.70 -18.39 -16.36
CA LYS A 291 -4.49 -18.13 -17.78
C LYS A 291 -4.06 -16.69 -18.01
N GLN A 292 -3.59 -16.41 -19.21
CA GLN A 292 -3.21 -15.08 -19.67
C GLN A 292 -4.10 -14.62 -20.81
N MET A 293 -4.49 -13.35 -20.79
CA MET A 293 -5.16 -12.71 -21.92
C MET A 293 -4.35 -11.51 -22.41
N LYS A 294 -4.31 -11.36 -23.74
CA LYS A 294 -3.92 -10.11 -24.38
C LYS A 294 -5.15 -9.25 -24.59
N PRO A 295 -5.02 -7.92 -24.57
CA PRO A 295 -6.11 -7.04 -24.94
C PRO A 295 -6.61 -7.34 -26.35
N ASP A 296 -7.92 -7.54 -26.48
CA ASP A 296 -8.60 -7.83 -27.74
C ASP A 296 -9.67 -6.76 -28.00
N PRO A 297 -9.45 -5.82 -28.94
CA PRO A 297 -10.42 -4.79 -29.30
C PRO A 297 -11.77 -5.32 -29.79
N ASP A 298 -11.77 -6.50 -30.39
CA ASP A 298 -12.95 -7.14 -31.00
C ASP A 298 -13.64 -8.12 -30.03
N GLY A 299 -13.06 -8.32 -28.85
CA GLY A 299 -13.58 -9.20 -27.81
C GLY A 299 -14.81 -8.66 -27.07
N HIS A 300 -15.34 -9.45 -26.14
CA HIS A 300 -16.42 -8.99 -25.25
C HIS A 300 -15.89 -7.93 -24.27
N PRO A 301 -16.66 -6.85 -24.00
CA PRO A 301 -16.28 -5.84 -23.00
C PRO A 301 -15.95 -6.51 -21.66
N THR A 302 -14.73 -6.32 -21.21
CA THR A 302 -14.23 -6.83 -19.92
C THR A 302 -13.53 -5.69 -19.21
N LEU A 303 -13.92 -5.41 -17.97
CA LEU A 303 -13.43 -4.29 -17.18
C LEU A 303 -12.74 -4.79 -15.91
N PHE A 304 -11.63 -4.16 -15.56
CA PHE A 304 -11.00 -4.29 -14.25
C PHE A 304 -11.21 -3.01 -13.45
N VAL A 305 -11.88 -3.11 -12.29
CA VAL A 305 -12.09 -1.95 -11.40
C VAL A 305 -10.88 -1.84 -10.47
N TYR A 306 -10.01 -0.88 -10.75
CA TYR A 306 -8.77 -0.70 -10.00
C TYR A 306 -8.88 0.30 -8.87
N LYS A 307 -9.92 1.14 -8.87
CA LYS A 307 -10.17 2.11 -7.79
C LYS A 307 -11.66 2.41 -7.67
N THR A 308 -12.12 2.61 -6.45
CA THR A 308 -13.47 3.13 -6.16
C THR A 308 -13.32 4.40 -5.36
N ILE A 309 -14.00 5.47 -5.73
CA ILE A 309 -14.04 6.71 -4.95
C ILE A 309 -15.42 6.79 -4.31
N ALA A 310 -15.46 6.93 -2.99
CA ALA A 310 -16.70 6.96 -2.22
C ALA A 310 -16.94 8.35 -1.65
N ASP A 311 -17.79 9.13 -2.32
CA ASP A 311 -18.18 10.46 -1.86
C ASP A 311 -19.60 10.45 -1.25
N PRO A 312 -19.84 11.10 -0.09
CA PRO A 312 -21.16 11.16 0.54
C PRO A 312 -22.26 11.81 -0.33
N PHE A 313 -21.88 12.73 -1.23
CA PHE A 313 -22.80 13.54 -2.02
C PHE A 313 -22.96 12.99 -3.44
N VAL A 314 -21.88 12.53 -4.06
CA VAL A 314 -21.84 12.05 -5.45
C VAL A 314 -22.11 10.54 -5.54
N GLY A 315 -21.88 9.79 -4.46
CA GLY A 315 -21.99 8.34 -4.42
C GLY A 315 -20.69 7.63 -4.78
N ARG A 316 -20.79 6.34 -5.13
CA ARG A 316 -19.64 5.53 -5.58
C ARG A 316 -19.32 5.83 -7.04
N LEU A 317 -18.07 6.15 -7.31
CA LEU A 317 -17.49 6.26 -8.65
C LEU A 317 -16.46 5.15 -8.80
N SER A 318 -16.72 4.19 -9.69
CA SER A 318 -15.81 3.08 -9.97
C SER A 318 -14.94 3.44 -11.16
N LEU A 319 -13.64 3.50 -10.95
CA LEU A 319 -12.62 3.70 -11.98
C LEU A 319 -12.18 2.33 -12.49
N PHE A 320 -12.13 2.19 -13.80
CA PHE A 320 -11.85 0.90 -14.44
C PHE A 320 -10.96 1.04 -15.66
N ARG A 321 -10.29 -0.05 -16.00
CA ARG A 321 -9.62 -0.24 -17.29
C ARG A 321 -10.47 -1.15 -18.18
N VAL A 322 -10.62 -0.80 -19.46
CA VAL A 322 -11.21 -1.69 -20.47
C VAL A 322 -10.14 -2.68 -20.92
N CYS A 323 -10.22 -3.92 -20.43
CA CYS A 323 -9.24 -4.97 -20.69
C CYS A 323 -9.44 -5.67 -22.04
N SER A 324 -10.68 -5.72 -22.53
CA SER A 324 -11.09 -6.34 -23.80
C SER A 324 -12.36 -5.67 -24.29
N GLY A 325 -12.58 -5.66 -25.61
CA GLY A 325 -13.76 -5.13 -26.27
C GLY A 325 -13.89 -3.61 -26.24
N THR A 326 -15.08 -3.13 -26.58
CA THR A 326 -15.45 -1.71 -26.54
C THR A 326 -16.67 -1.51 -25.65
N LEU A 327 -16.54 -0.66 -24.63
CA LEU A 327 -17.61 -0.35 -23.69
C LEU A 327 -18.46 0.82 -24.19
N LYS A 328 -19.79 0.65 -24.16
CA LYS A 328 -20.77 1.70 -24.46
C LYS A 328 -21.72 1.92 -23.28
N PRO A 329 -22.30 3.13 -23.13
CA PRO A 329 -23.41 3.36 -22.22
C PRO A 329 -24.54 2.34 -22.39
N ASP A 330 -25.30 2.13 -21.32
CA ASP A 330 -26.39 1.15 -21.20
C ASP A 330 -26.00 -0.33 -21.38
N THR A 331 -24.70 -0.65 -21.44
CA THR A 331 -24.23 -2.04 -21.42
C THR A 331 -24.50 -2.69 -20.06
N VAL A 332 -24.93 -3.95 -20.06
CA VAL A 332 -25.03 -4.77 -18.84
C VAL A 332 -23.86 -5.74 -18.82
N LEU A 333 -23.08 -5.72 -17.74
CA LEU A 333 -21.96 -6.62 -17.52
C LEU A 333 -22.17 -7.43 -16.24
N TYR A 334 -21.60 -8.62 -16.19
CA TYR A 334 -21.65 -9.48 -15.02
C TYR A 334 -20.40 -9.27 -14.16
N ASN A 335 -20.58 -8.93 -12.89
CA ASN A 335 -19.50 -8.88 -11.90
C ASN A 335 -19.21 -10.32 -11.42
N ALA A 336 -18.10 -10.89 -11.89
CA ALA A 336 -17.71 -12.27 -11.60
C ALA A 336 -17.34 -12.47 -10.12
N ASN A 337 -16.85 -11.44 -9.44
CA ASN A 337 -16.47 -11.49 -8.03
C ASN A 337 -17.68 -11.54 -7.10
N LYS A 338 -18.80 -10.89 -7.49
CA LYS A 338 -20.01 -10.75 -6.66
C LYS A 338 -21.18 -11.62 -7.12
N GLY A 339 -21.09 -12.18 -8.32
CA GLY A 339 -22.16 -13.00 -8.89
C GLY A 339 -23.42 -12.22 -9.26
N ALA A 340 -23.27 -10.96 -9.69
CA ALA A 340 -24.40 -10.06 -9.94
C ALA A 340 -24.23 -9.28 -11.25
N ASP A 341 -25.35 -8.95 -11.89
CA ASP A 341 -25.37 -8.11 -13.09
C ASP A 341 -25.30 -6.62 -12.69
N GLU A 342 -24.50 -5.85 -13.40
CA GLU A 342 -24.28 -4.41 -13.22
C GLU A 342 -24.61 -3.67 -14.51
N ARG A 343 -25.39 -2.59 -14.40
CA ARG A 343 -25.77 -1.76 -15.55
C ARG A 343 -24.87 -0.53 -15.63
N ILE A 344 -24.14 -0.41 -16.73
CA ILE A 344 -23.24 0.71 -17.01
C ILE A 344 -24.04 1.87 -17.61
N ALA A 345 -24.58 2.75 -16.78
CA ALA A 345 -25.47 3.83 -17.24
C ALA A 345 -24.75 4.86 -18.12
N GLN A 346 -23.80 5.60 -17.53
CA GLN A 346 -23.01 6.63 -18.22
C GLN A 346 -21.53 6.40 -17.92
N ILE A 347 -20.69 6.58 -18.94
CA ILE A 347 -19.24 6.41 -18.85
C ILE A 347 -18.55 7.77 -19.02
N PHE A 348 -17.45 7.92 -18.30
CA PHE A 348 -16.66 9.15 -18.24
C PHE A 348 -15.18 8.84 -18.40
N VAL A 349 -14.43 9.80 -18.93
CA VAL A 349 -13.00 9.90 -18.66
C VAL A 349 -12.78 10.99 -17.61
N LEU A 350 -11.84 10.78 -16.70
CA LEU A 350 -11.53 11.73 -15.63
C LEU A 350 -10.33 12.58 -16.00
N ARG A 351 -10.46 13.89 -15.86
CA ARG A 351 -9.34 14.85 -15.88
C ARG A 351 -9.28 15.52 -14.52
N GLY A 352 -8.50 14.95 -13.61
CA GLY A 352 -8.56 15.28 -12.19
C GLY A 352 -9.99 15.11 -11.67
N ARG A 353 -10.53 16.15 -11.04
CA ARG A 353 -11.93 16.17 -10.55
C ARG A 353 -12.98 16.19 -11.66
N LYS A 354 -12.64 16.63 -12.89
CA LYS A 354 -13.62 16.84 -13.96
C LYS A 354 -14.00 15.51 -14.60
N GLN A 355 -15.30 15.21 -14.59
CA GLN A 355 -15.88 14.08 -15.31
C GLN A 355 -16.26 14.51 -16.73
N ILE A 356 -15.68 13.87 -17.74
CA ILE A 356 -15.93 14.17 -19.16
C ILE A 356 -16.74 13.02 -19.75
N PRO A 357 -18.04 13.20 -20.05
CA PRO A 357 -18.86 12.15 -20.66
C PRO A 357 -18.32 11.74 -22.03
N VAL A 358 -18.29 10.43 -22.30
CA VAL A 358 -17.88 9.89 -23.60
C VAL A 358 -18.91 8.89 -24.14
N LYS A 359 -18.89 8.68 -25.46
CA LYS A 359 -19.84 7.80 -26.16
C LYS A 359 -19.44 6.33 -26.12
N GLU A 360 -18.14 6.07 -26.04
CA GLU A 360 -17.56 4.74 -25.95
C GLU A 360 -16.16 4.85 -25.35
N LEU A 361 -15.66 3.73 -24.81
CA LEU A 361 -14.29 3.52 -24.37
C LEU A 361 -13.79 2.23 -25.01
N VAL A 362 -12.66 2.29 -25.71
CA VAL A 362 -12.09 1.16 -26.43
C VAL A 362 -11.16 0.34 -25.55
N CYS A 363 -10.75 -0.83 -26.03
CA CYS A 363 -9.80 -1.68 -25.34
C CYS A 363 -8.50 -0.92 -25.02
N GLY A 364 -8.09 -0.94 -23.76
CA GLY A 364 -6.97 -0.19 -23.21
C GLY A 364 -7.35 1.12 -22.52
N ASP A 365 -8.54 1.67 -22.72
CA ASP A 365 -8.93 2.93 -22.09
C ASP A 365 -9.09 2.82 -20.57
N LEU A 366 -8.86 3.96 -19.91
CA LEU A 366 -9.18 4.19 -18.50
C LEU A 366 -10.43 5.05 -18.41
N GLY A 367 -11.44 4.55 -17.69
CA GLY A 367 -12.73 5.21 -17.57
C GLY A 367 -13.27 5.18 -16.15
N ALA A 368 -14.41 5.82 -15.98
CA ALA A 368 -15.17 5.81 -14.74
C ALA A 368 -16.67 5.65 -15.01
N VAL A 369 -17.36 5.00 -14.07
CA VAL A 369 -18.81 4.85 -14.05
C VAL A 369 -19.33 5.12 -12.64
N ALA A 370 -20.42 5.87 -12.53
CA ALA A 370 -21.05 6.15 -11.26
C ALA A 370 -22.14 5.12 -10.94
N LYS A 371 -22.39 4.90 -9.64
CA LYS A 371 -23.55 4.17 -9.11
C LYS A 371 -23.65 2.69 -9.52
N LEU A 372 -22.54 1.98 -9.48
CA LEU A 372 -22.58 0.51 -9.45
C LEU A 372 -23.08 0.02 -8.08
N ASN A 373 -23.80 -1.10 -8.07
CA ASN A 373 -24.51 -1.57 -6.89
C ASN A 373 -23.61 -2.31 -5.90
N VAL A 374 -22.87 -3.31 -6.40
CA VAL A 374 -22.08 -4.24 -5.57
C VAL A 374 -20.58 -4.17 -5.87
N THR A 375 -20.23 -3.54 -6.98
CA THR A 375 -18.86 -3.47 -7.49
C THR A 375 -17.96 -2.61 -6.62
N VAL A 376 -16.76 -3.12 -6.34
CA VAL A 376 -15.68 -2.45 -5.58
C VAL A 376 -14.32 -2.64 -6.26
N THR A 377 -13.26 -2.03 -5.72
CA THR A 377 -11.87 -2.22 -6.15
C THR A 377 -11.50 -3.71 -6.19
N ASN A 378 -10.71 -4.11 -7.20
CA ASN A 378 -10.34 -5.48 -7.58
C ASN A 378 -11.45 -6.36 -8.17
N ASP A 379 -12.64 -5.82 -8.46
CA ASP A 379 -13.68 -6.60 -9.15
C ASP A 379 -13.48 -6.62 -10.67
N THR A 380 -13.89 -7.73 -11.29
CA THR A 380 -13.91 -7.94 -12.74
C THR A 380 -15.35 -7.94 -13.26
N LEU A 381 -15.63 -7.13 -14.27
CA LEU A 381 -16.93 -7.09 -14.95
C LEU A 381 -16.77 -7.59 -16.38
N GLY A 382 -17.62 -8.51 -16.82
CA GLY A 382 -17.50 -9.06 -18.18
C GLY A 382 -18.69 -9.92 -18.57
N SER A 383 -18.41 -11.00 -19.31
CA SER A 383 -19.44 -11.92 -19.77
C SER A 383 -19.96 -12.82 -18.64
N LYS A 384 -21.28 -13.02 -18.61
CA LYS A 384 -21.94 -14.00 -17.73
C LYS A 384 -21.76 -15.45 -18.19
N SER A 385 -21.63 -15.67 -19.51
CA SER A 385 -21.50 -17.02 -20.07
C SER A 385 -20.08 -17.57 -19.93
N ASN A 386 -19.09 -16.70 -19.81
CA ASN A 386 -17.70 -17.05 -19.58
C ASN A 386 -17.10 -16.10 -18.53
N PRO A 387 -17.49 -16.24 -17.24
CA PRO A 387 -16.99 -15.37 -16.19
C PRO A 387 -15.51 -15.66 -15.94
N ILE A 388 -14.74 -14.59 -15.80
CA ILE A 388 -13.31 -14.62 -15.46
C ILE A 388 -13.04 -13.67 -14.30
N LEU A 389 -12.00 -13.97 -13.53
CA LEU A 389 -11.49 -13.12 -12.46
C LEU A 389 -10.09 -12.65 -12.84
N LEU A 390 -9.93 -11.37 -13.17
CA LEU A 390 -8.60 -10.80 -13.39
C LEU A 390 -7.81 -10.81 -12.09
N ALA A 391 -6.50 -11.01 -12.19
CA ALA A 391 -5.62 -11.05 -11.03
C ALA A 391 -5.75 -9.74 -10.23
N PRO A 392 -6.07 -9.80 -8.93
CA PRO A 392 -6.29 -8.61 -8.12
C PRO A 392 -4.97 -7.87 -7.86
N THR A 393 -5.06 -6.56 -7.69
CA THR A 393 -3.94 -5.78 -7.14
C THR A 393 -3.72 -6.19 -5.69
N VAL A 394 -2.49 -6.62 -5.39
CA VAL A 394 -2.08 -7.02 -4.04
C VAL A 394 -1.65 -5.77 -3.28
N PHE A 395 -2.43 -5.41 -2.28
CA PHE A 395 -2.17 -4.25 -1.44
C PHE A 395 -1.21 -4.58 -0.29
N PRO A 396 -0.36 -3.62 0.14
CA PRO A 396 0.51 -3.80 1.30
C PRO A 396 -0.33 -3.99 2.57
N LYS A 397 0.20 -4.79 3.50
CA LYS A 397 -0.43 -4.93 4.82
C LYS A 397 -0.15 -3.68 5.65
N PRO A 398 -1.15 -3.14 6.38
CA PRO A 398 -0.94 -2.02 7.28
C PRO A 398 0.05 -2.39 8.39
N GLN A 399 0.95 -1.47 8.72
CA GLN A 399 2.07 -1.68 9.66
C GLN A 399 1.91 -0.90 10.96
N LEU A 400 1.10 0.17 10.96
CA LEU A 400 0.81 0.98 12.13
C LEU A 400 -0.62 0.72 12.58
N THR A 401 -0.82 0.46 13.87
CA THR A 401 -2.14 0.30 14.48
C THR A 401 -2.29 1.26 15.65
N LEU A 402 -3.39 2.01 15.68
CA LEU A 402 -3.73 2.95 16.74
C LEU A 402 -5.15 2.71 17.24
N GLY A 403 -5.40 3.06 18.50
CA GLY A 403 -6.74 3.19 19.05
C GLY A 403 -7.46 4.38 18.43
N ILE A 404 -8.75 4.21 18.12
CA ILE A 404 -9.61 5.28 17.60
C ILE A 404 -10.84 5.41 18.49
N ALA A 405 -11.07 6.61 19.03
CA ALA A 405 -12.19 6.92 19.90
C ALA A 405 -12.97 8.15 19.38
N PRO A 406 -14.31 8.18 19.48
CA PRO A 406 -15.07 9.36 19.13
C PRO A 406 -14.80 10.48 20.14
N LYS A 407 -14.71 11.73 19.65
CA LYS A 407 -14.67 12.91 20.55
C LYS A 407 -16.04 13.23 21.16
N ALA A 408 -17.13 12.91 20.44
CA ALA A 408 -18.50 13.05 20.93
C ALA A 408 -19.09 11.69 21.27
N ARG A 409 -19.72 11.55 22.44
CA ARG A 409 -20.38 10.28 22.83
C ARG A 409 -21.50 9.94 21.84
N GLY A 410 -21.56 8.69 21.38
CA GLY A 410 -22.60 8.21 20.45
C GLY A 410 -22.20 8.19 18.98
N ASP A 411 -21.00 8.68 18.62
CA ASP A 411 -20.51 8.68 17.24
C ASP A 411 -19.87 7.33 16.81
N GLU A 412 -19.86 6.30 17.66
CA GLU A 412 -19.23 5.00 17.39
C GLU A 412 -19.78 4.30 16.13
N GLU A 413 -21.10 4.30 15.96
CA GLU A 413 -21.76 3.74 14.76
C GLU A 413 -21.44 4.55 13.50
N LYS A 414 -21.30 5.87 13.65
CA LYS A 414 -20.98 6.78 12.56
C LYS A 414 -19.52 6.64 12.11
N ILE A 415 -18.60 6.42 13.05
CA ILE A 415 -17.20 6.04 12.75
C ILE A 415 -17.19 4.74 11.94
N SER A 416 -17.84 3.69 12.45
CA SER A 416 -17.81 2.36 11.84
C SER A 416 -18.37 2.36 10.40
N SER A 417 -19.51 3.03 10.19
CA SER A 417 -20.13 3.14 8.87
C SER A 417 -19.32 4.02 7.89
N SER A 418 -18.67 5.08 8.37
CA SER A 418 -17.84 5.97 7.54
C SER A 418 -16.52 5.31 7.16
N LEU A 419 -15.87 4.60 8.09
CA LEU A 419 -14.67 3.82 7.83
C LEU A 419 -14.92 2.68 6.84
N SER A 420 -16.09 2.03 6.90
CA SER A 420 -16.44 1.03 5.90
C SER A 420 -16.51 1.60 4.49
N LYS A 421 -16.94 2.86 4.31
CA LYS A 421 -16.95 3.54 3.01
C LYS A 421 -15.55 3.96 2.58
N LEU A 422 -14.72 4.42 3.51
CA LEU A 422 -13.32 4.73 3.23
C LEU A 422 -12.51 3.49 2.87
N ARG A 423 -12.84 2.32 3.43
CA ARG A 423 -12.23 1.03 3.05
C ARG A 423 -12.59 0.58 1.64
N ASP A 424 -13.77 0.96 1.13
CA ASP A 424 -14.09 0.73 -0.27
C ASP A 424 -13.17 1.55 -1.20
N GLU A 425 -12.70 2.72 -0.72
CA GLU A 425 -11.78 3.61 -1.45
C GLU A 425 -10.30 3.23 -1.27
N ASP A 426 -9.93 2.78 -0.07
CA ASP A 426 -8.58 2.34 0.28
C ASP A 426 -8.63 0.96 0.98
N PRO A 427 -8.36 -0.13 0.23
CA PRO A 427 -8.36 -1.48 0.77
C PRO A 427 -7.27 -1.78 1.81
N VAL A 428 -6.29 -0.89 1.98
CA VAL A 428 -5.22 -1.05 2.97
C VAL A 428 -5.72 -0.77 4.39
N ILE A 429 -6.77 0.04 4.52
CA ILE A 429 -7.34 0.41 5.81
C ILE A 429 -7.94 -0.82 6.48
N SER A 430 -7.45 -1.12 7.68
CA SER A 430 -8.07 -2.11 8.57
C SER A 430 -8.74 -1.41 9.75
N PHE A 431 -9.96 -1.83 10.08
CA PHE A 431 -10.68 -1.35 11.25
C PHE A 431 -11.39 -2.52 11.92
N TYR A 432 -11.16 -2.69 13.22
CA TYR A 432 -11.77 -3.76 14.01
C TYR A 432 -11.84 -3.39 15.49
N GLN A 433 -12.73 -4.06 16.22
CA GLN A 433 -12.78 -3.97 17.67
C GLN A 433 -11.97 -5.12 18.27
N ASN A 434 -11.01 -4.81 19.13
CA ASN A 434 -10.26 -5.83 19.85
C ASN A 434 -11.20 -6.56 20.84
N ALA A 435 -11.32 -7.88 20.70
CA ALA A 435 -12.25 -8.69 21.49
C ALA A 435 -11.92 -8.74 22.99
N GLU A 436 -10.66 -8.53 23.35
CA GLU A 436 -10.21 -8.59 24.75
C GLU A 436 -10.25 -7.23 25.45
N THR A 437 -9.80 -6.18 24.76
CA THR A 437 -9.71 -4.83 25.35
C THR A 437 -10.96 -3.99 25.09
N GLY A 438 -11.83 -4.42 24.16
CA GLY A 438 -13.00 -3.68 23.70
C GLY A 438 -12.67 -2.41 22.92
N GLN A 439 -11.39 -2.09 22.71
CA GLN A 439 -10.94 -0.89 22.03
C GLN A 439 -11.16 -1.02 20.52
N MET A 440 -11.66 0.05 19.88
CA MET A 440 -11.67 0.15 18.43
C MET A 440 -10.27 0.50 17.94
N LEU A 441 -9.77 -0.26 16.98
CA LEU A 441 -8.44 -0.11 16.41
C LEU A 441 -8.55 0.21 14.92
N ILE A 442 -7.70 1.12 14.47
CA ILE A 442 -7.48 1.44 13.05
C ILE A 442 -6.04 1.14 12.70
N SER A 443 -5.83 0.51 11.55
CA SER A 443 -4.50 0.23 11.02
C SER A 443 -4.32 0.83 9.62
N GLY A 444 -3.14 1.40 9.38
CA GLY A 444 -2.72 2.00 8.11
C GLY A 444 -1.24 1.74 7.84
N LEU A 445 -0.71 2.32 6.75
CA LEU A 445 0.69 2.12 6.36
C LEU A 445 1.68 2.94 7.20
N GLY A 446 1.24 4.07 7.74
CA GLY A 446 2.06 4.97 8.55
C GLY A 446 1.23 6.11 9.13
N ASP A 447 1.91 7.00 9.85
CA ASP A 447 1.27 8.11 10.56
C ASP A 447 0.56 9.07 9.59
N GLN A 448 1.15 9.37 8.43
CA GLN A 448 0.53 10.29 7.47
C GLN A 448 -0.71 9.67 6.85
N HIS A 449 -0.69 8.36 6.61
CA HIS A 449 -1.86 7.64 6.12
C HIS A 449 -3.01 7.74 7.13
N ILE A 450 -2.78 7.39 8.40
CA ILE A 450 -3.83 7.45 9.42
C ILE A 450 -4.35 8.89 9.60
N ASP A 451 -3.48 9.90 9.59
CA ASP A 451 -3.89 11.31 9.70
C ASP A 451 -4.78 11.75 8.53
N VAL A 452 -4.49 11.33 7.29
CA VAL A 452 -5.36 11.58 6.13
C VAL A 452 -6.73 10.92 6.31
N ILE A 453 -6.79 9.68 6.80
CA ILE A 453 -8.07 9.00 7.07
C ILE A 453 -8.89 9.76 8.12
N VAL A 454 -8.25 10.18 9.22
CA VAL A 454 -8.90 10.96 10.29
C VAL A 454 -9.43 12.29 9.76
N ASN A 455 -8.66 12.98 8.92
CA ASN A 455 -9.12 14.22 8.30
C ASN A 455 -10.26 13.98 7.29
N LYS A 456 -10.22 12.90 6.49
CA LYS A 456 -11.33 12.50 5.61
C LYS A 456 -12.61 12.21 6.41
N LEU A 457 -12.51 11.51 7.55
CA LEU A 457 -13.65 11.28 8.48
C LEU A 457 -14.27 12.60 8.94
N LYS A 458 -13.43 13.58 9.32
CA LYS A 458 -13.89 14.89 9.77
C LYS A 458 -14.51 15.71 8.63
N ASN A 459 -13.81 15.83 7.51
CA ASN A 459 -14.18 16.75 6.44
C ASN A 459 -15.34 16.22 5.58
N ARG A 460 -15.38 14.92 5.28
CA ARG A 460 -16.43 14.33 4.43
C ARG A 460 -17.65 13.85 5.23
N TYR A 461 -17.44 13.30 6.43
CA TYR A 461 -18.51 12.67 7.21
C TYR A 461 -18.87 13.43 8.50
N GLY A 462 -18.14 14.50 8.84
CA GLY A 462 -18.39 15.28 10.05
C GLY A 462 -18.18 14.46 11.32
N VAL A 463 -17.22 13.52 11.31
CA VAL A 463 -16.89 12.66 12.46
C VAL A 463 -15.54 13.07 13.00
N SER A 464 -15.50 13.53 14.25
CA SER A 464 -14.25 13.90 14.91
C SER A 464 -13.79 12.80 15.85
N VAL A 465 -12.58 12.30 15.62
CA VAL A 465 -11.98 11.21 16.39
C VAL A 465 -10.72 11.66 17.12
N GLN A 466 -10.32 10.86 18.10
CA GLN A 466 -9.07 10.94 18.84
C GLN A 466 -8.31 9.63 18.62
N LEU A 467 -7.02 9.75 18.33
CA LEU A 467 -6.10 8.62 18.27
C LEU A 467 -5.48 8.39 19.64
N GLU A 468 -5.31 7.13 20.01
CA GLU A 468 -4.73 6.68 21.28
C GLU A 468 -3.77 5.52 21.02
N ASP A 469 -2.85 5.26 21.94
CA ASP A 469 -2.03 4.05 21.86
C ASP A 469 -2.92 2.79 22.05
N PRO A 470 -2.64 1.68 21.34
CA PRO A 470 -3.32 0.42 21.55
C PRO A 470 -3.18 -0.07 23.00
N LYS A 471 -4.26 -0.56 23.58
CA LYS A 471 -4.23 -1.20 24.90
C LYS A 471 -3.55 -2.56 24.79
N ILE A 472 -2.59 -2.80 25.67
CA ILE A 472 -1.88 -4.08 25.73
C ILE A 472 -2.74 -5.10 26.49
N PRO A 473 -3.01 -6.28 25.90
CA PRO A 473 -3.75 -7.34 26.56
C PRO A 473 -2.85 -8.10 27.55
N TYR A 474 -2.48 -7.46 28.66
CA TYR A 474 -1.74 -8.15 29.72
C TYR A 474 -2.51 -9.36 30.27
N ARG A 475 -1.77 -10.27 30.90
CA ARG A 475 -2.32 -11.37 31.70
C ARG A 475 -1.79 -11.31 33.12
N GLU A 476 -2.43 -12.02 34.01
CA GLU A 476 -1.94 -12.26 35.38
C GLU A 476 -1.56 -13.74 35.54
N THR A 477 -0.54 -14.02 36.35
CA THR A 477 -0.24 -15.38 36.80
C THR A 477 0.34 -15.35 38.21
N ILE A 478 0.59 -16.52 38.80
CA ILE A 478 1.16 -16.65 40.14
C ILE A 478 2.53 -17.33 40.08
N ARG A 479 3.37 -17.05 41.08
CA ARG A 479 4.72 -17.68 41.18
C ARG A 479 4.84 -18.65 42.34
N LYS A 480 3.98 -18.54 43.35
CA LYS A 480 4.04 -19.36 44.57
C LYS A 480 2.82 -20.24 44.71
N LYS A 481 3.06 -21.48 45.13
CA LYS A 481 1.99 -22.37 45.60
C LYS A 481 1.42 -21.86 46.92
N VAL A 482 0.10 -21.78 47.02
CA VAL A 482 -0.62 -21.36 48.23
C VAL A 482 -1.88 -22.19 48.44
N SER A 483 -2.32 -22.30 49.70
CA SER A 483 -3.62 -22.88 50.04
C SER A 483 -4.53 -21.77 50.56
N ALA A 484 -5.76 -21.72 50.06
CA ALA A 484 -6.72 -20.70 50.47
C ALA A 484 -8.10 -21.29 50.73
N GLU A 485 -8.73 -20.77 51.77
CA GLU A 485 -10.08 -21.11 52.17
C GLU A 485 -11.08 -20.07 51.66
N GLY A 486 -12.21 -20.55 51.16
CA GLY A 486 -13.39 -19.74 50.86
C GLY A 486 -14.60 -20.26 51.60
N LEU A 487 -15.22 -19.42 52.42
CA LEU A 487 -16.44 -19.72 53.16
C LEU A 487 -17.55 -18.77 52.71
N HIS A 488 -18.62 -19.34 52.16
CA HIS A 488 -19.86 -18.63 51.87
C HIS A 488 -20.97 -19.11 52.80
N LYS A 489 -21.45 -18.23 53.68
CA LYS A 489 -22.57 -18.50 54.60
C LYS A 489 -23.55 -17.33 54.56
N LYS A 490 -24.78 -17.57 54.12
CA LYS A 490 -25.87 -16.57 54.12
C LYS A 490 -27.10 -17.14 54.80
N GLN A 491 -27.53 -16.47 55.87
CA GLN A 491 -28.77 -16.75 56.60
C GLN A 491 -29.60 -15.46 56.60
N SER A 492 -30.50 -15.31 55.62
CA SER A 492 -31.45 -14.19 55.58
C SER A 492 -32.76 -14.65 54.97
N GLY A 493 -33.82 -14.73 55.78
CA GLY A 493 -35.26 -14.80 55.42
C GLY A 493 -35.78 -15.92 54.48
N GLY A 494 -34.93 -16.57 53.70
CA GLY A 494 -35.25 -17.60 52.72
C GLY A 494 -34.30 -18.80 52.81
N ALA A 495 -34.23 -19.62 51.75
CA ALA A 495 -33.42 -20.83 51.75
C ALA A 495 -31.93 -20.53 52.03
N GLY A 496 -31.37 -21.15 53.07
CA GLY A 496 -29.99 -20.93 53.49
C GLY A 496 -28.98 -21.30 52.41
N GLN A 497 -27.81 -20.67 52.49
CA GLN A 497 -26.66 -20.98 51.63
C GLN A 497 -25.43 -21.24 52.50
N TYR A 498 -24.82 -22.42 52.33
CA TYR A 498 -23.58 -22.79 53.00
C TYR A 498 -22.65 -23.53 52.03
N GLY A 499 -21.41 -23.07 51.93
CA GLY A 499 -20.36 -23.77 51.18
C GLY A 499 -19.00 -23.33 51.70
N LYS A 500 -18.14 -24.31 52.00
CA LYS A 500 -16.73 -24.07 52.34
C LYS A 500 -15.86 -24.91 51.41
N VAL A 501 -14.84 -24.29 50.83
CA VAL A 501 -13.83 -24.96 50.00
C VAL A 501 -12.45 -24.54 50.44
N VAL A 502 -11.49 -25.45 50.34
CA VAL A 502 -10.05 -25.21 50.50
C VAL A 502 -9.40 -25.64 49.20
N ILE A 503 -8.71 -24.70 48.56
CA ILE A 503 -8.14 -24.87 47.23
C ILE A 503 -6.65 -24.58 47.32
N GLU A 504 -5.83 -25.49 46.80
CA GLU A 504 -4.42 -25.24 46.52
C GLU A 504 -4.29 -24.62 45.14
N PHE A 505 -3.69 -23.42 45.07
CA PHE A 505 -3.33 -22.75 43.84
C PHE A 505 -1.83 -22.87 43.60
N GLU A 506 -1.43 -23.28 42.41
CA GLU A 506 -0.02 -23.37 41.98
C GLU A 506 0.12 -22.94 40.51
N PRO A 507 1.31 -22.53 40.05
CA PRO A 507 1.54 -22.26 38.63
C PRO A 507 1.19 -23.49 37.78
N GLY A 508 0.39 -23.29 36.74
CA GLY A 508 0.00 -24.31 35.77
C GLY A 508 0.91 -24.31 34.54
N GLU A 509 0.86 -25.39 33.77
CA GLU A 509 1.61 -25.52 32.52
C GLU A 509 0.77 -25.04 31.32
N LYS A 510 -0.56 -25.19 31.41
CA LYS A 510 -1.49 -24.77 30.37
C LYS A 510 -1.93 -23.32 30.56
N GLU A 511 -2.22 -22.63 29.47
CA GLU A 511 -2.73 -21.26 29.53
C GLU A 511 -4.10 -21.21 30.25
N GLU A 512 -4.97 -22.18 29.95
CA GLU A 512 -6.27 -22.34 30.60
C GLU A 512 -6.15 -22.79 32.07
N LEU A 513 -7.22 -22.56 32.84
CA LEU A 513 -7.32 -23.03 34.21
C LEU A 513 -7.29 -24.57 34.26
N GLU A 514 -6.29 -25.12 34.94
CA GLU A 514 -6.21 -26.56 35.24
C GLU A 514 -6.92 -26.86 36.56
N PHE A 515 -8.15 -27.39 36.50
CA PHE A 515 -8.87 -27.83 37.68
C PHE A 515 -8.53 -29.28 38.04
N CYS A 516 -8.20 -29.53 39.30
CA CYS A 516 -7.87 -30.85 39.85
C CYS A 516 -8.60 -31.08 41.18
N GLU A 517 -8.72 -32.33 41.58
CA GLU A 517 -9.41 -32.72 42.81
C GLU A 517 -8.59 -33.73 43.62
N ARG A 518 -8.50 -33.49 44.93
CA ARG A 518 -7.84 -34.36 45.91
C ARG A 518 -8.59 -34.29 47.25
N VAL A 519 -9.91 -34.47 47.19
CA VAL A 519 -10.80 -34.41 48.37
C VAL A 519 -10.84 -35.78 49.06
N PHE A 520 -10.54 -35.82 50.35
CA PHE A 520 -10.62 -37.03 51.18
C PHE A 520 -11.91 -37.06 52.01
N GLY A 521 -12.47 -38.25 52.25
CA GLY A 521 -13.57 -38.46 53.22
C GLY A 521 -14.93 -37.82 52.86
N GLY A 522 -15.12 -37.33 51.64
CA GLY A 522 -16.41 -36.75 51.20
C GLY A 522 -16.72 -35.37 51.79
N ALA A 523 -15.71 -34.63 52.25
CA ALA A 523 -15.82 -33.29 52.83
C ALA A 523 -16.56 -32.29 51.91
N VAL A 524 -16.44 -32.48 50.60
CA VAL A 524 -17.27 -31.87 49.56
C VAL A 524 -17.86 -32.99 48.69
N PRO A 525 -19.20 -33.10 48.56
CA PRO A 525 -19.83 -34.06 47.66
C PRO A 525 -19.44 -33.83 46.19
N LYS A 526 -19.14 -34.90 45.45
CA LYS A 526 -18.68 -34.83 44.04
C LYS A 526 -19.62 -34.05 43.11
N GLN A 527 -20.92 -34.07 43.39
CA GLN A 527 -21.91 -33.30 42.62
C GLN A 527 -21.66 -31.78 42.61
N PHE A 528 -20.92 -31.25 43.59
CA PHE A 528 -20.59 -29.82 43.67
C PHE A 528 -19.24 -29.46 43.05
N PHE A 529 -18.43 -30.43 42.58
CA PHE A 529 -17.13 -30.15 41.95
C PHE A 529 -17.28 -29.27 40.70
N PRO A 530 -18.24 -29.52 39.78
CA PRO A 530 -18.48 -28.63 38.65
C PRO A 530 -18.87 -27.20 39.08
N SER A 531 -19.52 -27.05 40.24
CA SER A 531 -19.85 -25.72 40.79
C SER A 531 -18.61 -24.98 41.29
N VAL A 532 -17.67 -25.70 41.91
CA VAL A 532 -16.38 -25.14 42.34
C VAL A 532 -15.57 -24.72 41.12
N GLU A 533 -15.42 -25.62 40.14
CA GLU A 533 -14.72 -25.35 38.89
C GLU A 533 -15.33 -24.15 38.15
N LYS A 534 -16.65 -24.11 38.00
CA LYS A 534 -17.36 -22.97 37.41
C LYS A 534 -17.05 -21.65 38.14
N GLY A 535 -17.02 -21.67 39.48
CA GLY A 535 -16.65 -20.50 40.26
C GLY A 535 -15.22 -20.02 40.01
N LEU A 536 -14.29 -20.95 39.80
CA LEU A 536 -12.91 -20.63 39.44
C LEU A 536 -12.78 -20.14 37.99
N GLN A 537 -13.43 -20.79 37.03
CA GLN A 537 -13.48 -20.39 35.61
C GLN A 537 -14.04 -18.97 35.45
N GLU A 538 -15.04 -18.59 36.25
CA GLU A 538 -15.56 -17.22 36.28
C GLU A 538 -14.58 -16.24 36.95
N SER A 539 -13.78 -16.71 37.91
CA SER A 539 -12.84 -15.87 38.67
C SER A 539 -11.57 -15.55 37.88
N VAL A 540 -11.04 -16.51 37.12
CA VAL A 540 -9.81 -16.32 36.33
C VAL A 540 -9.97 -15.26 35.24
N ARG A 541 -11.20 -14.85 34.88
CA ARG A 541 -11.42 -13.73 33.94
C ARG A 541 -10.95 -12.37 34.49
N HIS A 542 -10.86 -12.22 35.81
CA HIS A 542 -10.45 -10.98 36.46
C HIS A 542 -9.48 -11.28 37.61
N GLY A 543 -8.21 -11.00 37.35
CA GLY A 543 -7.13 -11.10 38.34
C GLY A 543 -7.23 -10.08 39.47
N VAL A 544 -6.33 -10.21 40.44
CA VAL A 544 -6.35 -9.41 41.69
C VAL A 544 -5.39 -8.23 41.66
N LEU A 545 -4.47 -8.17 40.70
CA LEU A 545 -3.52 -7.07 40.55
C LEU A 545 -4.13 -5.89 39.78
N ALA A 546 -4.42 -6.11 38.51
CA ALA A 546 -4.89 -5.09 37.58
C ALA A 546 -6.21 -5.47 36.90
N GLY A 547 -6.74 -6.66 37.20
CA GLY A 547 -8.03 -7.13 36.71
C GLY A 547 -7.95 -7.85 35.36
N TYR A 548 -6.74 -8.20 34.91
CA TYR A 548 -6.52 -8.94 33.66
C TYR A 548 -6.83 -10.44 33.84
N PRO A 549 -7.11 -11.16 32.76
CA PRO A 549 -7.30 -12.60 32.82
C PRO A 549 -6.09 -13.32 33.42
N VAL A 550 -6.34 -14.24 34.35
CA VAL A 550 -5.33 -15.10 34.98
C VAL A 550 -5.14 -16.35 34.14
N VAL A 551 -3.90 -16.62 33.75
CA VAL A 551 -3.49 -17.76 32.93
C VAL A 551 -2.38 -18.55 33.62
N HIS A 552 -2.09 -19.76 33.14
CA HIS A 552 -1.07 -20.63 33.75
C HIS A 552 -1.35 -20.87 35.23
N LEU A 553 -2.59 -21.24 35.54
CA LEU A 553 -3.05 -21.48 36.89
C LEU A 553 -3.58 -22.90 37.03
N LYS A 554 -3.06 -23.62 38.02
CA LYS A 554 -3.60 -24.90 38.46
C LYS A 554 -4.26 -24.75 39.83
N ALA A 555 -5.50 -25.21 39.93
CA ALA A 555 -6.32 -25.13 41.12
C ALA A 555 -6.77 -26.54 41.54
N THR A 556 -6.30 -27.00 42.69
CA THR A 556 -6.64 -28.32 43.24
C THR A 556 -7.59 -28.17 44.43
N LEU A 557 -8.82 -28.67 44.31
CA LEU A 557 -9.76 -28.76 45.42
C LEU A 557 -9.28 -29.86 46.39
N VAL A 558 -8.88 -29.49 47.61
CA VAL A 558 -8.27 -30.42 48.59
C VAL A 558 -9.17 -30.72 49.78
N ASP A 559 -10.00 -29.78 50.21
CA ASP A 559 -10.89 -29.94 51.36
C ASP A 559 -12.10 -28.99 51.28
N GLY A 560 -13.05 -29.11 52.19
CA GLY A 560 -14.20 -28.23 52.28
C GLY A 560 -15.21 -28.68 53.33
N LYS A 561 -16.36 -28.01 53.39
CA LYS A 561 -17.50 -28.44 54.22
C LYS A 561 -18.81 -28.12 53.52
N TYR A 562 -19.79 -29.00 53.72
CA TYR A 562 -21.17 -28.81 53.26
C TYR A 562 -22.16 -28.94 54.43
N HIS A 563 -23.37 -28.42 54.24
CA HIS A 563 -24.51 -28.57 55.12
C HIS A 563 -25.63 -29.29 54.35
N PRO A 564 -26.24 -30.36 54.87
CA PRO A 564 -27.20 -31.18 54.11
C PRO A 564 -28.39 -30.41 53.52
N VAL A 565 -28.82 -29.33 54.19
CA VAL A 565 -30.01 -28.56 53.81
C VAL A 565 -29.66 -27.24 53.11
N ASP A 566 -28.56 -26.60 53.51
CA ASP A 566 -28.22 -25.25 53.05
C ASP A 566 -27.15 -25.22 51.94
N SER A 567 -26.53 -26.36 51.62
CA SER A 567 -25.55 -26.42 50.54
C SER A 567 -26.21 -26.59 49.18
N LYS A 568 -25.98 -25.60 48.31
CA LYS A 568 -26.45 -25.56 46.92
C LYS A 568 -25.28 -25.18 46.01
N GLU A 569 -25.41 -25.44 44.71
CA GLU A 569 -24.39 -25.12 43.71
C GLU A 569 -23.89 -23.66 43.80
N VAL A 570 -24.80 -22.71 43.95
CA VAL A 570 -24.49 -21.27 44.07
C VAL A 570 -23.59 -20.96 45.28
N ALA A 571 -23.71 -21.73 46.37
CA ALA A 571 -22.88 -21.54 47.56
C ALA A 571 -21.43 -21.97 47.30
N PHE A 572 -21.22 -23.05 46.55
CA PHE A 572 -19.88 -23.52 46.17
C PHE A 572 -19.22 -22.66 45.09
N VAL A 573 -19.99 -22.15 44.12
CA VAL A 573 -19.51 -21.11 43.18
C VAL A 573 -19.00 -19.90 43.96
N SER A 574 -19.77 -19.43 44.94
CA SER A 574 -19.40 -18.25 45.75
C SER A 574 -18.19 -18.53 46.65
N ALA A 575 -18.15 -19.70 47.29
CA ALA A 575 -17.02 -20.13 48.11
C ALA A 575 -15.72 -20.22 47.28
N ALA A 576 -15.77 -20.77 46.06
CA ALA A 576 -14.64 -20.81 45.14
C ALA A 576 -14.12 -19.41 44.77
N LYS A 577 -15.01 -18.46 44.47
CA LYS A 577 -14.65 -17.05 44.21
C LYS A 577 -13.96 -16.40 45.41
N ILE A 578 -14.40 -16.70 46.63
CA ILE A 578 -13.78 -16.19 47.87
C ILE A 578 -12.38 -16.80 48.05
N ALA A 579 -12.26 -18.13 47.89
CA ALA A 579 -10.99 -18.84 47.99
C ALA A 579 -9.98 -18.32 46.96
N PHE A 580 -10.41 -18.11 45.71
CA PHE A 580 -9.58 -17.54 44.65
C PHE A 580 -9.04 -16.16 45.03
N LYS A 581 -9.93 -15.22 45.40
CA LYS A 581 -9.50 -13.85 45.78
C LYS A 581 -8.55 -13.84 46.98
N ALA A 582 -8.74 -14.74 47.95
CA ALA A 582 -7.87 -14.87 49.10
C ALA A 582 -6.50 -15.50 48.75
N GLY A 583 -6.51 -16.53 47.90
CA GLY A 583 -5.32 -17.25 47.46
C GLY A 583 -4.44 -16.43 46.54
N MET A 584 -5.00 -15.83 45.49
CA MET A 584 -4.23 -15.07 44.50
C MET A 584 -3.41 -13.95 45.13
N LYS A 585 -3.93 -13.25 46.16
CA LYS A 585 -3.19 -12.20 46.88
C LYS A 585 -1.93 -12.68 47.59
N GLN A 586 -1.91 -13.95 48.00
CA GLN A 586 -0.80 -14.57 48.75
C GLN A 586 0.18 -15.30 47.82
N ALA A 587 -0.23 -15.57 46.57
CA ALA A 587 0.48 -16.41 45.61
C ALA A 587 1.63 -15.71 44.86
N ALA A 588 2.04 -14.52 45.32
CA ALA A 588 2.96 -13.61 44.62
C ALA A 588 2.55 -13.43 43.14
N PRO A 589 1.37 -12.81 42.90
CA PRO A 589 0.87 -12.62 41.55
C PRO A 589 1.78 -11.65 40.77
N VAL A 590 1.88 -11.84 39.47
CA VAL A 590 2.66 -11.03 38.54
C VAL A 590 1.91 -10.80 37.23
N LEU A 591 2.26 -9.74 36.51
CA LEU A 591 1.78 -9.49 35.15
C LEU A 591 2.65 -10.24 34.13
N LEU A 592 1.99 -10.73 33.08
CA LEU A 592 2.60 -11.19 31.85
C LEU A 592 2.23 -10.22 30.74
N GLU A 593 3.20 -9.90 29.89
CA GLU A 593 3.00 -9.10 28.69
C GLU A 593 3.14 -9.98 27.44
N PRO A 594 2.42 -9.67 26.35
CA PRO A 594 2.59 -10.38 25.08
C PRO A 594 3.95 -10.04 24.45
N VAL A 595 4.62 -11.08 23.93
CA VAL A 595 5.89 -10.99 23.20
C VAL A 595 5.64 -11.49 21.79
N GLU A 596 5.95 -10.65 20.80
CA GLU A 596 5.72 -10.92 19.39
C GLU A 596 7.00 -11.40 18.70
N SER A 597 6.85 -12.28 17.71
CA SER A 597 7.94 -12.65 16.81
C SER A 597 7.93 -11.71 15.61
N VAL A 598 9.03 -10.97 15.42
CA VAL A 598 9.19 -10.01 14.33
C VAL A 598 10.25 -10.47 13.34
N LYS A 599 10.00 -10.18 12.07
CA LYS A 599 10.94 -10.38 10.96
C LYS A 599 11.17 -9.03 10.29
N VAL A 600 12.41 -8.56 10.29
CA VAL A 600 12.78 -7.24 9.79
C VAL A 600 13.66 -7.42 8.57
N TYR A 601 13.25 -6.85 7.44
CA TYR A 601 13.96 -6.95 6.16
C TYR A 601 14.70 -5.64 5.89
N ILE A 602 16.02 -5.69 5.84
CA ILE A 602 16.86 -4.49 5.71
C ILE A 602 18.07 -4.72 4.80
N PRO A 603 18.55 -3.69 4.11
CA PRO A 603 19.86 -3.74 3.46
C PRO A 603 21.00 -4.04 4.45
N ASP A 604 22.04 -4.76 4.02
CA ASP A 604 23.22 -5.13 4.81
C ASP A 604 23.82 -3.95 5.59
N ARG A 605 23.82 -2.77 4.97
CA ARG A 605 24.39 -1.53 5.54
C ARG A 605 23.70 -1.04 6.82
N TYR A 606 22.45 -1.43 7.08
CA TYR A 606 21.67 -1.00 8.25
C TYR A 606 21.62 -2.05 9.37
N MET A 607 22.27 -3.20 9.18
CA MET A 607 22.17 -4.32 10.12
C MET A 607 22.56 -3.96 11.56
N GLY A 608 23.68 -3.25 11.75
CA GLY A 608 24.17 -2.88 13.08
C GLY A 608 23.21 -1.96 13.84
N ASP A 609 22.65 -0.96 13.15
CA ASP A 609 21.75 0.02 13.73
C ASP A 609 20.42 -0.63 14.16
N VAL A 610 19.87 -1.52 13.34
CA VAL A 610 18.60 -2.22 13.62
C VAL A 610 18.72 -3.21 14.77
N ILE A 611 19.83 -3.97 14.86
CA ILE A 611 20.09 -4.82 16.04
C ILE A 611 20.17 -3.96 17.30
N GLY A 612 20.87 -2.82 17.21
CA GLY A 612 21.01 -1.87 18.31
C GLY A 612 19.65 -1.36 18.80
N ASP A 613 18.75 -1.02 17.88
CA ASP A 613 17.39 -0.56 18.19
C ASP A 613 16.52 -1.66 18.82
N LEU A 614 16.51 -2.87 18.23
CA LEU A 614 15.76 -4.02 18.77
C LEU A 614 16.19 -4.33 20.22
N ASN A 615 17.48 -4.27 20.53
CA ASN A 615 17.97 -4.49 21.89
C ASN A 615 17.52 -3.38 22.87
N LYS A 616 17.47 -2.11 22.42
CA LYS A 616 16.95 -1.00 23.24
C LYS A 616 15.47 -1.20 23.57
N ARG A 617 14.72 -1.81 22.66
CA ARG A 617 13.30 -2.18 22.80
C ARG A 617 13.05 -3.48 23.58
N ARG A 618 14.01 -3.91 24.41
CA ARG A 618 13.94 -5.17 25.17
C ARG A 618 13.76 -6.41 24.27
N GLY A 619 14.08 -6.28 22.98
CA GLY A 619 14.01 -7.34 22.00
C GLY A 619 15.16 -8.32 22.15
N ARG A 620 14.91 -9.57 21.76
CA ARG A 620 15.90 -10.63 21.69
C ARG A 620 16.03 -11.12 20.26
N VAL A 621 17.18 -10.83 19.64
CA VAL A 621 17.49 -11.36 18.30
C VAL A 621 17.70 -12.87 18.39
N LEU A 622 16.97 -13.61 17.56
CA LEU A 622 17.01 -15.07 17.47
C LEU A 622 17.93 -15.55 16.35
N GLY A 623 18.00 -14.80 15.24
CA GLY A 623 18.80 -15.20 14.09
C GLY A 623 18.79 -14.17 12.96
N MET A 624 19.64 -14.44 11.96
CA MET A 624 19.81 -13.62 10.76
C MET A 624 19.94 -14.52 9.54
N ASN A 625 19.18 -14.21 8.49
CA ASN A 625 19.22 -14.93 7.23
C ASN A 625 19.57 -13.97 6.08
N PRO A 626 20.64 -14.23 5.31
CA PRO A 626 20.93 -13.45 4.12
C PRO A 626 19.88 -13.71 3.04
N LEU A 627 19.48 -12.65 2.35
CA LEU A 627 18.56 -12.66 1.21
C LEU A 627 19.27 -12.19 -0.05
N GLU A 628 18.59 -12.31 -1.19
CA GLU A 628 19.09 -11.79 -2.47
C GLU A 628 19.21 -10.25 -2.45
N ASN A 629 20.02 -9.72 -3.38
CA ASN A 629 20.20 -8.28 -3.59
C ASN A 629 20.72 -7.48 -2.37
N GLY A 630 21.52 -8.11 -1.50
CA GLY A 630 22.15 -7.42 -0.36
C GLY A 630 21.17 -7.05 0.75
N MET A 631 20.08 -7.81 0.87
CA MET A 631 19.09 -7.72 1.95
C MET A 631 19.37 -8.79 3.02
N GLN A 632 19.01 -8.50 4.27
CA GLN A 632 19.02 -9.42 5.41
C GLN A 632 17.63 -9.51 6.01
N GLU A 633 17.25 -10.71 6.48
CA GLU A 633 16.14 -10.92 7.40
C GLU A 633 16.70 -11.05 8.82
N VAL A 634 16.26 -10.17 9.73
CA VAL A 634 16.54 -10.25 11.17
C VAL A 634 15.30 -10.78 11.88
N VAL A 635 15.44 -11.92 12.58
CA VAL A 635 14.35 -12.52 13.36
C VAL A 635 14.55 -12.22 14.84
N ALA A 636 13.55 -11.64 15.51
CA ALA A 636 13.63 -11.29 16.91
C ALA A 636 12.29 -11.52 17.65
N GLU A 637 12.37 -11.65 18.97
CA GLU A 637 11.22 -11.60 19.88
C GLU A 637 11.21 -10.25 20.60
N VAL A 638 10.10 -9.51 20.54
CA VAL A 638 10.00 -8.16 21.12
C VAL A 638 8.68 -8.02 21.87
N PRO A 639 8.67 -7.44 23.09
CA PRO A 639 7.41 -7.13 23.77
C PRO A 639 6.51 -6.24 22.91
N TYR A 640 5.23 -6.61 22.79
CA TYR A 640 4.28 -5.90 21.92
C TYR A 640 4.19 -4.39 22.21
N ALA A 641 4.35 -4.03 23.49
CA ALA A 641 4.37 -2.65 23.98
C ALA A 641 5.42 -1.76 23.27
N GLU A 642 6.53 -2.36 22.83
CA GLU A 642 7.68 -1.65 22.26
C GLU A 642 7.59 -1.53 20.73
N LEU A 643 6.58 -2.18 20.12
CA LEU A 643 6.42 -2.30 18.67
C LEU A 643 5.46 -1.27 18.05
N PHE A 644 4.68 -0.53 18.85
CA PHE A 644 3.61 0.33 18.34
C PHE A 644 4.06 1.34 17.28
N LYS A 645 5.27 1.88 17.43
CA LYS A 645 5.86 2.87 16.51
C LYS A 645 7.03 2.32 15.72
N TYR A 646 7.32 1.02 15.85
CA TYR A 646 8.52 0.43 15.28
C TYR A 646 8.59 0.57 13.77
N ALA A 647 7.46 0.45 13.06
CA ALA A 647 7.42 0.63 11.61
C ALA A 647 7.76 2.05 11.13
N THR A 648 7.63 3.07 11.99
CA THR A 648 7.98 4.46 11.68
C THR A 648 9.40 4.79 12.14
N ASP A 649 9.86 4.17 13.23
CA ASP A 649 11.20 4.36 13.77
C ASP A 649 12.27 3.58 12.97
N LEU A 650 11.90 2.45 12.36
CA LEU A 650 12.71 1.63 11.44
C LEU A 650 12.83 2.28 10.06
#